data_AF-A0A847M7B9-F1
#
_entry.id   AF-A0A847M7B9-F1
#
_cell.length_a   1.000
_cell.length_b   1.000
_cell.length_c   1.000
_cell.angle_alpha   90.00
_cell.angle_beta   90.00
_cell.angle_gamma   90.00
#
_symmetry.space_group_name_H-M   'P 1'
#
loop_
_entity.id
_entity.type
_entity.pdbx_description
1 polymer ?
#
loop_
_entity_poly.entity_id
_entity_poly.type
_entity_poly.pdbx_seq_one_letter_code
_entity_poly.pdbx_strand_id
1 'polypeptide(L)'
;MQASGAHSHVLSGTIFSIATVLLLLGVAALEAAASSSVYHPEHIENARENLKRHAWAQTIVRSWEHNVSFAMQQDREFFEELISELTFGTFYGQNCPACVEAKRSVVGEHGLLVWTISNPDQLTCRRCGTVYPSEQYPETGVLECPRMGQTFTYYQTPGERALGPDAPAAERAKHALGWLDGGKRVQMTSFSGMIRGEKNRWAWAQMLVLAKLYAITGEIGYAERAAWILDRFARVFPNYLYHSYDGSYADLPPAEVAASMGDPNTPSGGRFPPEAIRHAYGLNQHSDDNGDYSTLFNGFWGAGRLFAHAGSDSAPLRHMTVAYDLIRDARYPDGTLLLDDSAQKRIVDDLLIAGAEDTENWTDVSNNGMSTYAFSAALGTLLQQPDRVRHALSGLNEMLSDRYHFDGFYAETPHYASWNFEHVGALLDGIYGYSDPEGYQPPDGQRLENLNPFTDGDMHLVLQAAVRMIAPPGNRTPTIGDTIYTDRPAVRPIQCLDARLSEQYSGLLKAVSGTEGNEYSLWYRPANAVTDRDIRIPVQSEWFPGWHVGVLRGPDGDNETALYLNGNEHLWTKRTGHRQVDILSIIFYAFGRELASDRGYFSGSAQVTPDGRPGQAWVDSTLSHNLVVVDNEVQRRRVAGSNLELFGVTPEVEVIEASAHNVYPQCDQYRRTCALATSPEGTPYVVDFFRVHGGSLHQYSFNCNGTMVATRPHDLAIEETTLSGPWVQWLDRPRAIVPDMPLTFAWSHDGVNMDLMLLNRSDTVDRVIIADAPGWRTHQEAMAGRDPIQQILAEKR
;
A
#
# COMPACT_ATOMS: atom_id res chain seq x y z
N MET A 1 16.90 14.46 73.54
CA MET A 1 17.96 15.46 73.74
C MET A 1 17.76 16.54 72.69
N GLN A 2 17.50 17.78 73.13
CA GLN A 2 17.51 19.07 72.40
C GLN A 2 16.68 19.15 71.09
N ALA A 3 15.51 19.77 70.96
CA ALA A 3 14.84 20.94 71.56
C ALA A 3 15.33 22.34 71.09
N SER A 4 14.32 23.15 70.72
CA SER A 4 14.24 24.63 70.56
C SER A 4 14.58 25.23 69.18
N GLY A 5 13.84 26.20 68.63
CA GLY A 5 12.65 26.96 69.06
C GLY A 5 12.03 27.68 67.84
N ALA A 6 10.69 27.78 67.69
CA ALA A 6 9.75 28.74 68.29
C ALA A 6 9.93 30.18 67.72
N HIS A 7 8.96 30.89 67.12
CA HIS A 7 7.64 31.38 67.58
C HIS A 7 6.93 32.05 66.37
N SER A 8 5.68 31.75 65.98
CA SER A 8 4.33 32.11 66.51
C SER A 8 3.81 33.53 66.18
N HIS A 9 2.71 33.62 65.40
CA HIS A 9 1.54 34.54 65.51
C HIS A 9 0.49 34.04 64.49
N VAL A 10 -0.72 33.53 64.79
CA VAL A 10 -1.88 33.92 65.62
C VAL A 10 -2.97 34.67 64.80
N LEU A 11 -4.22 34.20 65.00
CA LEU A 11 -5.56 34.73 64.63
C LEU A 11 -6.13 34.29 63.27
N SER A 12 -7.05 33.32 63.21
CA SER A 12 -8.47 33.30 63.63
C SER A 12 -9.42 33.76 62.53
N GLY A 13 -10.43 32.95 62.21
CA GLY A 13 -11.65 33.48 61.58
C GLY A 13 -12.35 32.56 60.60
N THR A 14 -13.27 31.76 61.15
CA THR A 14 -14.63 31.57 60.62
C THR A 14 -14.83 30.62 59.43
N ILE A 15 -15.21 29.40 59.81
CA ILE A 15 -16.13 28.48 59.14
C ILE A 15 -17.33 29.24 58.55
N PHE A 16 -17.46 29.31 57.22
CA PHE A 16 -18.72 29.29 56.47
C PHE A 16 -18.37 29.09 54.98
N SER A 17 -19.12 28.22 54.28
CA SER A 17 -19.09 27.98 52.81
C SER A 17 -18.27 26.81 52.24
N ILE A 18 -18.27 25.62 52.87
CA ILE A 18 -17.81 24.37 52.21
C ILE A 18 -18.97 23.60 51.52
N ALA A 19 -20.23 23.96 51.79
CA ALA A 19 -21.39 23.23 51.22
C ALA A 19 -21.88 23.74 49.85
N THR A 20 -21.33 24.85 49.32
CA THR A 20 -21.78 25.43 48.03
C THR A 20 -20.73 25.31 46.92
N VAL A 21 -19.49 24.97 47.25
CA VAL A 21 -18.42 24.74 46.25
C VAL A 21 -18.37 23.27 45.78
N LEU A 22 -18.96 22.34 46.55
CA LEU A 22 -19.13 20.94 46.13
C LEU A 22 -20.40 20.68 45.29
N LEU A 23 -21.27 21.68 45.11
CA LEU A 23 -22.40 21.62 44.18
C LEU A 23 -22.17 22.39 42.86
N LEU A 24 -21.08 23.13 42.74
CA LEU A 24 -20.68 23.85 41.51
C LEU A 24 -19.47 23.21 40.79
N LEU A 25 -18.92 22.12 41.34
CA LEU A 25 -17.98 21.21 40.67
C LEU A 25 -18.64 19.88 40.25
N GLY A 26 -19.96 19.76 40.45
CA GLY A 26 -20.76 18.56 40.14
C GLY A 26 -21.75 18.74 38.99
N VAL A 27 -21.61 19.80 38.19
CA VAL A 27 -22.37 20.02 36.93
C VAL A 27 -21.42 20.26 35.75
N ALA A 28 -20.19 19.74 35.85
CA ALA A 28 -19.36 19.50 34.67
C ALA A 28 -19.73 18.12 34.14
N ALA A 29 -20.48 18.11 33.05
CA ALA A 29 -20.65 17.00 32.12
C ALA A 29 -21.06 15.64 32.74
N LEU A 30 -22.37 15.43 32.92
CA LEU A 30 -22.94 14.20 32.34
C LEU A 30 -23.00 14.42 30.81
N GLU A 31 -21.85 14.49 30.17
CA GLU A 31 -21.77 14.20 28.74
C GLU A 31 -21.69 12.68 28.69
N ALA A 32 -22.77 12.03 28.25
CA ALA A 32 -22.58 10.76 27.57
C ALA A 32 -21.47 11.02 26.54
N ALA A 33 -20.35 10.28 26.61
CA ALA A 33 -19.23 10.45 25.69
C ALA A 33 -19.81 10.57 24.28
N ALA A 34 -19.72 11.75 23.68
CA ALA A 34 -20.30 11.99 22.37
C ALA A 34 -19.64 11.02 21.40
N SER A 35 -20.41 10.15 20.76
CA SER A 35 -19.87 9.09 19.92
C SER A 35 -19.15 9.71 18.72
N SER A 36 -17.82 9.56 18.65
CA SER A 36 -17.01 10.05 17.54
C SER A 36 -16.47 8.91 16.70
N SER A 37 -16.53 9.06 15.38
CA SER A 37 -16.04 8.11 14.41
C SER A 37 -14.52 7.87 14.51
N VAL A 38 -13.71 8.94 14.60
CA VAL A 38 -12.23 8.88 14.55
C VAL A 38 -11.60 10.01 15.39
N TYR A 39 -12.09 11.24 15.24
CA TYR A 39 -11.52 12.42 15.90
C TYR A 39 -12.31 12.79 17.15
N HIS A 40 -12.00 12.10 18.25
CA HIS A 40 -12.52 12.45 19.57
C HIS A 40 -12.20 13.90 19.99
N PRO A 41 -13.01 14.52 20.87
CA PRO A 41 -12.81 15.91 21.30
C PRO A 41 -11.39 16.25 21.76
N GLU A 42 -10.71 15.33 22.45
CA GLU A 42 -9.33 15.49 22.90
C GLU A 42 -8.32 15.54 21.73
N HIS A 43 -8.59 14.84 20.63
CA HIS A 43 -7.75 14.90 19.42
C HIS A 43 -7.89 16.27 18.73
N ILE A 44 -9.11 16.82 18.70
CA ILE A 44 -9.36 18.16 18.13
C ILE A 44 -8.65 19.23 18.97
N GLU A 45 -8.75 19.17 20.30
CA GLU A 45 -8.06 20.11 21.17
C GLU A 45 -6.53 19.96 21.08
N ASN A 46 -6.03 18.73 21.02
CA ASN A 46 -4.61 18.48 20.80
C ASN A 46 -4.12 19.04 19.46
N ALA A 47 -4.90 18.91 18.38
CA ALA A 47 -4.59 19.53 17.09
C ALA A 47 -4.55 21.05 17.15
N ARG A 48 -5.50 21.68 17.84
CA ARG A 48 -5.50 23.13 18.07
C ARG A 48 -4.26 23.57 18.85
N GLU A 49 -3.85 22.80 19.85
CA GLU A 49 -2.65 23.12 20.63
C GLU A 49 -1.36 22.91 19.84
N ASN A 50 -1.28 21.85 19.04
CA ASN A 50 -0.17 21.63 18.11
C ASN A 50 -0.04 22.78 17.10
N LEU A 51 -1.16 23.25 16.53
CA LEU A 51 -1.21 24.39 15.61
C LEU A 51 -0.66 25.67 16.26
N LYS A 52 -0.98 25.94 17.52
CA LYS A 52 -0.46 27.11 18.24
C LYS A 52 1.04 27.02 18.48
N ARG A 53 1.56 25.82 18.78
CA ARG A 53 2.95 25.63 19.25
C ARG A 53 3.96 25.44 18.13
N HIS A 54 3.58 24.78 17.04
CA HIS A 54 4.55 24.18 16.12
C HIS A 54 4.45 24.72 14.69
N ALA A 55 5.60 25.09 14.12
CA ALA A 55 5.68 25.58 12.74
C ALA A 55 5.31 24.51 11.69
N TRP A 56 5.61 23.23 11.96
CA TRP A 56 5.23 22.12 11.08
C TRP A 56 3.69 21.96 11.04
N ALA A 57 3.01 22.11 12.18
CA ALA A 57 1.55 22.05 12.28
C ALA A 57 0.88 23.21 11.51
N GLN A 58 1.39 24.43 11.68
CA GLN A 58 0.93 25.60 10.93
C GLN A 58 1.11 25.43 9.42
N THR A 59 2.17 24.75 8.99
CA THR A 59 2.42 24.49 7.56
C THR A 59 1.41 23.51 6.98
N ILE A 60 1.01 22.48 7.73
CA ILE A 60 -0.04 21.54 7.33
C ILE A 60 -1.38 22.27 7.19
N VAL A 61 -1.78 23.04 8.21
CA VAL A 61 -3.07 23.75 8.19
C VAL A 61 -3.12 24.81 7.08
N ARG A 62 -2.04 25.56 6.87
CA ARG A 62 -1.94 26.48 5.71
C ARG A 62 -2.04 25.75 4.37
N SER A 63 -1.49 24.53 4.27
CA SER A 63 -1.67 23.70 3.08
C SER A 63 -3.13 23.28 2.90
N TRP A 64 -3.85 22.98 3.97
CA TRP A 64 -5.29 22.70 3.90
C TRP A 64 -6.08 23.92 3.43
N GLU A 65 -5.84 25.09 4.03
CA GLU A 65 -6.46 26.36 3.64
C GLU A 65 -6.22 26.67 2.15
N HIS A 66 -4.99 26.46 1.68
CA HIS A 66 -4.63 26.62 0.27
C HIS A 66 -5.37 25.60 -0.61
N ASN A 67 -5.41 24.33 -0.21
CA ASN A 67 -6.06 23.27 -0.99
C ASN A 67 -7.55 23.51 -1.19
N VAL A 68 -8.23 24.08 -0.18
CA VAL A 68 -9.67 24.36 -0.23
C VAL A 68 -10.03 25.75 -0.73
N SER A 69 -9.04 26.60 -1.05
CA SER A 69 -9.30 28.01 -1.35
C SER A 69 -10.24 28.19 -2.54
N PHE A 70 -10.17 27.30 -3.54
CA PHE A 70 -11.09 27.30 -4.68
C PHE A 70 -12.51 26.91 -4.26
N ALA A 71 -12.66 25.82 -3.49
CA ALA A 71 -13.95 25.36 -2.99
C ALA A 71 -14.65 26.42 -2.13
N MET A 72 -13.89 27.17 -1.33
CA MET A 72 -14.40 28.26 -0.51
C MET A 72 -14.97 29.45 -1.31
N GLN A 73 -14.58 29.59 -2.58
CA GLN A 73 -15.12 30.63 -3.48
C GLN A 73 -16.41 30.21 -4.19
N GLN A 74 -16.79 28.94 -4.09
CA GLN A 74 -17.98 28.41 -4.77
C GLN A 74 -19.22 28.51 -3.89
N ASP A 75 -20.37 28.47 -4.55
CA ASP A 75 -21.70 28.35 -3.96
C ASP A 75 -22.19 26.89 -3.97
N ARG A 76 -23.43 26.68 -3.52
CA ARG A 76 -24.02 25.34 -3.40
C ARG A 76 -24.29 24.74 -4.78
N GLU A 77 -24.82 25.56 -5.68
CA GLU A 77 -25.19 25.24 -7.05
C GLU A 77 -24.00 24.66 -7.82
N PHE A 78 -22.80 25.23 -7.64
CA PHE A 78 -21.58 24.67 -8.19
C PHE A 78 -21.37 23.19 -7.84
N PHE A 79 -21.50 22.81 -6.56
CA PHE A 79 -21.30 21.43 -6.13
C PHE A 79 -22.42 20.50 -6.60
N GLU A 80 -23.66 21.02 -6.68
CA GLU A 80 -24.80 20.28 -7.21
C GLU A 80 -24.61 19.93 -8.70
N GLU A 81 -24.04 20.84 -9.49
CA GLU A 81 -23.69 20.61 -10.90
C GLU A 81 -22.43 19.75 -11.08
N LEU A 82 -21.43 19.94 -10.21
CA LEU A 82 -20.15 19.22 -10.28
C LEU A 82 -20.32 17.71 -10.04
N ILE A 83 -21.14 17.35 -9.04
CA ILE A 83 -21.42 15.97 -8.65
C ILE A 83 -22.64 15.50 -9.45
N SER A 84 -22.38 14.67 -10.46
CA SER A 84 -23.40 14.25 -11.44
C SER A 84 -24.40 13.25 -10.86
N GLU A 85 -25.62 13.22 -11.40
CA GLU A 85 -26.58 12.12 -11.14
C GLU A 85 -26.20 10.82 -11.86
N LEU A 86 -25.39 10.91 -12.91
CA LEU A 86 -24.88 9.75 -13.63
C LEU A 86 -23.72 9.12 -12.88
N THR A 87 -23.72 7.78 -12.88
CA THR A 87 -22.57 7.00 -12.44
C THR A 87 -21.33 7.43 -13.24
N PHE A 88 -20.22 7.58 -12.54
CA PHE A 88 -18.96 7.93 -13.17
C PHE A 88 -18.22 6.70 -13.68
N GLY A 89 -17.19 6.94 -14.49
CA GLY A 89 -16.39 5.88 -15.11
C GLY A 89 -15.09 5.61 -14.35
N THR A 90 -14.38 4.59 -14.84
CA THR A 90 -13.07 4.17 -14.34
C THR A 90 -11.91 4.91 -15.05
N PHE A 91 -10.81 5.15 -14.33
CA PHE A 91 -9.53 5.62 -14.91
C PHE A 91 -8.61 4.48 -15.34
N TYR A 92 -8.95 3.25 -14.97
CA TYR A 92 -8.18 2.09 -15.33
C TYR A 92 -8.39 1.73 -16.80
N GLY A 93 -7.30 1.35 -17.45
CA GLY A 93 -7.25 0.98 -18.86
C GLY A 93 -7.55 2.09 -19.85
N GLN A 94 -7.67 3.34 -19.40
CA GLN A 94 -8.06 4.44 -20.26
C GLN A 94 -6.89 4.86 -21.15
N ASN A 95 -7.15 4.91 -22.45
CA ASN A 95 -6.16 5.19 -23.47
C ASN A 95 -6.21 6.66 -23.90
N CYS A 96 -5.10 7.18 -24.42
CA CYS A 96 -5.10 8.38 -25.25
C CYS A 96 -5.08 7.96 -26.73
N PRO A 97 -6.21 8.04 -27.46
CA PRO A 97 -6.28 7.62 -28.87
C PRO A 97 -5.25 8.32 -29.75
N ALA A 98 -4.98 9.60 -29.51
CA ALA A 98 -3.98 10.36 -30.27
C ALA A 98 -2.56 9.79 -30.09
N CYS A 99 -2.20 9.39 -28.86
CA CYS A 99 -0.91 8.77 -28.61
C CYS A 99 -0.81 7.36 -29.19
N VAL A 100 -1.88 6.56 -29.09
CA VAL A 100 -1.92 5.21 -29.65
C VAL A 100 -1.80 5.26 -31.18
N GLU A 101 -2.59 6.12 -31.83
CA GLU A 101 -2.56 6.33 -33.29
C GLU A 101 -1.18 6.81 -33.77
N ALA A 102 -0.59 7.77 -33.06
CA ALA A 102 0.74 8.29 -33.37
C ALA A 102 1.90 7.37 -32.93
N LYS A 103 1.61 6.17 -32.39
CA LYS A 103 2.59 5.22 -31.83
C LYS A 103 3.51 5.84 -30.77
N ARG A 104 2.98 6.80 -30.03
CA ARG A 104 3.65 7.46 -28.89
C ARG A 104 3.32 6.80 -27.56
N SER A 105 2.35 5.88 -27.53
CA SER A 105 1.92 5.12 -26.36
C SER A 105 1.62 3.69 -26.78
N VAL A 106 1.88 2.75 -25.89
CA VAL A 106 1.31 1.40 -26.01
C VAL A 106 -0.16 1.44 -25.61
N VAL A 107 -0.92 0.48 -26.13
CA VAL A 107 -2.32 0.28 -25.75
C VAL A 107 -2.39 -0.18 -24.29
N GLY A 108 -3.26 0.44 -23.49
CA GLY A 108 -3.39 0.16 -22.07
C GLY A 108 -2.44 0.93 -21.16
N GLU A 109 -1.66 1.88 -21.70
CA GLU A 109 -0.76 2.67 -20.87
C GLU A 109 -1.51 3.60 -19.90
N HIS A 110 -1.18 3.51 -18.61
CA HIS A 110 -1.86 4.25 -17.56
C HIS A 110 -1.30 5.66 -17.31
N GLY A 111 -2.14 6.53 -16.73
CA GLY A 111 -1.72 7.82 -16.16
C GLY A 111 -1.35 8.89 -17.20
N LEU A 112 -1.85 8.78 -18.43
CA LEU A 112 -1.59 9.75 -19.50
C LEU A 112 -2.51 10.97 -19.42
N LEU A 113 -3.76 10.78 -19.01
CA LEU A 113 -4.79 11.82 -18.99
C LEU A 113 -4.79 12.51 -17.62
N VAL A 114 -4.79 13.83 -17.64
CA VAL A 114 -4.73 14.69 -16.45
C VAL A 114 -5.94 15.62 -16.45
N TRP A 115 -6.50 15.85 -15.27
CA TRP A 115 -7.63 16.75 -15.04
C TRP A 115 -7.26 17.82 -14.02
N THR A 116 -7.93 18.97 -14.07
CA THR A 116 -7.78 20.05 -13.10
C THR A 116 -9.11 20.72 -12.84
N ILE A 117 -9.36 21.14 -11.59
CA ILE A 117 -10.58 21.87 -11.23
C ILE A 117 -10.76 23.20 -11.99
N SER A 118 -9.66 23.83 -12.43
CA SER A 118 -9.71 25.05 -13.24
C SER A 118 -10.29 24.84 -14.65
N ASN A 119 -10.30 23.60 -15.15
CA ASN A 119 -10.91 23.22 -16.42
C ASN A 119 -11.70 21.92 -16.20
N PRO A 120 -12.83 21.99 -15.45
CA PRO A 120 -13.45 20.82 -14.87
C PRO A 120 -14.11 19.90 -15.90
N ASP A 121 -14.33 20.37 -17.12
CA ASP A 121 -14.96 19.61 -18.22
C ASP A 121 -13.96 19.06 -19.24
N GLN A 122 -12.66 19.03 -18.90
CA GLN A 122 -11.60 18.63 -19.84
C GLN A 122 -10.56 17.70 -19.21
N LEU A 123 -10.04 16.80 -20.06
CA LEU A 123 -8.85 15.99 -19.78
C LEU A 123 -7.75 16.38 -20.76
N THR A 124 -6.53 16.57 -20.27
CA THR A 124 -5.36 16.84 -21.12
C THR A 124 -4.37 15.69 -21.04
N CYS A 125 -3.95 15.17 -22.20
CA CYS A 125 -2.89 14.17 -22.24
C CYS A 125 -1.53 14.81 -21.95
N ARG A 126 -0.87 14.39 -20.87
CA ARG A 126 0.46 14.92 -20.47
C ARG A 126 1.57 14.63 -21.49
N ARG A 127 1.35 13.67 -22.40
CA ARG A 127 2.32 13.27 -23.43
C ARG A 127 2.18 14.05 -24.74
N CYS A 128 0.97 14.12 -25.30
CA CYS A 128 0.74 14.76 -26.60
C CYS A 128 0.01 16.09 -26.55
N GLY A 129 -0.49 16.50 -25.39
CA GLY A 129 -1.24 17.75 -25.20
C GLY A 129 -2.67 17.72 -25.76
N THR A 130 -3.15 16.59 -26.30
CA THR A 130 -4.53 16.49 -26.78
C THR A 130 -5.51 16.68 -25.63
N VAL A 131 -6.51 17.52 -25.85
CA VAL A 131 -7.61 17.80 -24.91
C VAL A 131 -8.84 16.99 -25.30
N TYR A 132 -9.49 16.38 -24.32
CA TYR A 132 -10.74 15.64 -24.46
C TYR A 132 -11.84 16.28 -23.60
N PRO A 133 -13.10 16.34 -24.05
CA PRO A 133 -13.63 15.83 -25.33
C PRO A 133 -12.99 16.51 -26.57
N SER A 134 -12.86 15.75 -27.66
CA SER A 134 -12.18 16.18 -28.89
C SER A 134 -13.04 15.89 -30.11
N GLU A 135 -13.16 16.85 -31.03
CA GLU A 135 -13.85 16.62 -32.31
C GLU A 135 -13.16 15.56 -33.17
N GLN A 136 -11.83 15.43 -33.08
CA GLN A 136 -11.06 14.41 -33.80
C GLN A 136 -11.23 13.01 -33.18
N TYR A 137 -11.47 12.95 -31.88
CA TYR A 137 -11.63 11.71 -31.12
C TYR A 137 -12.97 11.70 -30.36
N PRO A 138 -14.12 11.74 -31.06
CA PRO A 138 -15.42 11.92 -30.44
C PRO A 138 -15.91 10.63 -29.74
N GLU A 139 -16.67 10.80 -28.67
CA GLU A 139 -17.44 9.71 -28.07
C GLU A 139 -18.72 9.48 -28.87
N THR A 140 -18.68 8.54 -29.81
CA THR A 140 -19.84 8.17 -30.65
C THR A 140 -20.54 6.90 -30.19
N GLY A 141 -19.90 6.12 -29.31
CA GLY A 141 -20.48 4.92 -28.73
C GLY A 141 -21.44 5.27 -27.60
N VAL A 142 -22.51 4.49 -27.46
CA VAL A 142 -23.51 4.62 -26.40
C VAL A 142 -23.68 3.27 -25.70
N LEU A 143 -23.66 3.27 -24.37
CA LEU A 143 -23.97 2.14 -23.51
C LEU A 143 -25.21 2.48 -22.68
N GLU A 144 -26.30 1.75 -22.93
CA GLU A 144 -27.57 1.94 -22.21
C GLU A 144 -27.72 0.93 -21.07
N CYS A 145 -28.07 1.45 -19.90
CA CYS A 145 -28.45 0.72 -18.69
C CYS A 145 -29.93 1.05 -18.39
N PRO A 146 -30.89 0.46 -19.13
CA PRO A 146 -32.29 0.85 -19.08
C PRO A 146 -33.02 0.52 -17.78
N ARG A 147 -32.58 -0.49 -17.00
CA ARG A 147 -33.26 -0.85 -15.74
C ARG A 147 -33.08 0.24 -14.68
N MET A 148 -31.91 0.84 -14.64
CA MET A 148 -31.57 1.95 -13.75
C MET A 148 -31.60 3.31 -14.46
N GLY A 149 -32.02 3.35 -15.73
CA GLY A 149 -32.26 4.57 -16.49
C GLY A 149 -31.02 5.41 -16.79
N GLN A 150 -29.85 4.80 -16.94
CA GLN A 150 -28.59 5.51 -17.21
C GLN A 150 -28.02 5.22 -18.59
N THR A 151 -27.37 6.23 -19.17
CA THR A 151 -26.74 6.12 -20.48
C THR A 151 -25.34 6.73 -20.44
N PHE A 152 -24.36 5.99 -20.94
CA PHE A 152 -22.96 6.39 -20.96
C PHE A 152 -22.42 6.48 -22.38
N THR A 153 -21.50 7.41 -22.62
CA THR A 153 -20.83 7.58 -23.91
C THR A 153 -19.39 7.08 -23.84
N TYR A 154 -18.88 6.59 -24.97
CA TYR A 154 -17.50 6.14 -25.08
C TYR A 154 -16.92 6.38 -26.47
N TYR A 155 -15.60 6.49 -26.53
CA TYR A 155 -14.83 6.63 -27.75
C TYR A 155 -14.85 5.32 -28.55
N GLN A 156 -15.22 5.42 -29.83
CA GLN A 156 -15.05 4.34 -30.81
C GLN A 156 -13.89 4.69 -31.74
N THR A 157 -13.04 3.73 -32.08
CA THR A 157 -12.00 3.93 -33.09
C THR A 157 -12.62 4.13 -34.48
N PRO A 158 -11.88 4.70 -35.46
CA PRO A 158 -12.35 4.76 -36.84
C PRO A 158 -12.73 3.38 -37.41
N GLY A 159 -12.03 2.32 -37.00
CA GLY A 159 -12.33 0.94 -37.39
C GLY A 159 -13.66 0.47 -36.84
N GLU A 160 -13.95 0.76 -35.57
CA GLU A 160 -15.25 0.44 -34.96
C GLU A 160 -16.40 1.20 -35.64
N ARG A 161 -16.22 2.48 -35.95
CA ARG A 161 -17.25 3.29 -36.62
C ARG A 161 -17.54 2.80 -38.04
N ALA A 162 -16.52 2.32 -38.76
CA ALA A 162 -16.67 1.82 -40.11
C ALA A 162 -17.57 0.57 -40.22
N LEU A 163 -17.74 -0.19 -39.12
CA LEU A 163 -18.64 -1.35 -39.08
C LEU A 163 -20.13 -0.97 -39.05
N GLY A 164 -20.46 0.29 -38.75
CA GLY A 164 -21.84 0.77 -38.58
C GLY A 164 -22.42 0.50 -37.17
N PRO A 165 -23.64 1.00 -36.89
CA PRO A 165 -24.27 0.90 -35.58
C PRO A 165 -24.68 -0.53 -35.21
N ASP A 166 -25.12 -1.33 -36.18
CA ASP A 166 -25.67 -2.69 -35.96
C ASP A 166 -24.60 -3.79 -35.87
N ALA A 167 -23.32 -3.43 -35.89
CA ALA A 167 -22.23 -4.40 -35.85
C ALA A 167 -22.22 -5.18 -34.52
N PRO A 168 -22.05 -6.52 -34.54
CA PRO A 168 -21.98 -7.33 -33.34
C PRO A 168 -20.83 -6.87 -32.40
N ALA A 169 -21.07 -6.93 -31.09
CA ALA A 169 -20.10 -6.49 -30.08
C ALA A 169 -18.74 -7.20 -30.21
N ALA A 170 -18.74 -8.50 -30.49
CA ALA A 170 -17.52 -9.30 -30.71
C ALA A 170 -16.73 -8.88 -31.96
N GLU A 171 -17.41 -8.40 -33.00
CA GLU A 171 -16.73 -7.88 -34.20
C GLU A 171 -16.14 -6.50 -33.91
N ARG A 172 -16.90 -5.65 -33.20
CA ARG A 172 -16.44 -4.33 -32.77
C ARG A 172 -15.21 -4.42 -31.87
N ALA A 173 -15.17 -5.39 -30.96
CA ALA A 173 -14.06 -5.62 -30.03
C ALA A 173 -12.70 -5.78 -30.75
N LYS A 174 -12.66 -6.35 -31.96
CA LYS A 174 -11.42 -6.52 -32.74
C LYS A 174 -10.76 -5.20 -33.16
N HIS A 175 -11.51 -4.11 -33.15
CA HIS A 175 -11.05 -2.77 -33.53
C HIS A 175 -10.95 -1.81 -32.34
N ALA A 176 -11.34 -2.27 -31.13
CA ALA A 176 -11.33 -1.46 -29.93
C ALA A 176 -9.92 -1.33 -29.34
N LEU A 177 -9.74 -0.32 -28.49
CA LEU A 177 -8.51 -0.18 -27.70
C LEU A 177 -8.53 -1.17 -26.55
N GLY A 178 -7.38 -1.82 -26.31
CA GLY A 178 -7.20 -2.77 -25.21
C GLY A 178 -6.56 -2.18 -23.97
N TRP A 179 -6.40 -3.02 -22.95
CA TRP A 179 -5.67 -2.70 -21.74
C TRP A 179 -4.98 -3.91 -21.08
N LEU A 180 -5.75 -4.84 -20.49
CA LEU A 180 -5.20 -5.98 -19.76
C LEU A 180 -4.71 -7.11 -20.68
N ASP A 181 -3.92 -8.02 -20.13
CA ASP A 181 -3.37 -9.21 -20.82
C ASP A 181 -2.51 -8.88 -22.05
N GLY A 182 -1.70 -7.82 -21.95
CA GLY A 182 -0.92 -7.31 -23.07
C GLY A 182 -1.78 -6.62 -24.14
N GLY A 183 -2.84 -5.94 -23.72
CA GLY A 183 -3.78 -5.25 -24.61
C GLY A 183 -4.84 -6.15 -25.25
N LYS A 184 -5.00 -7.40 -24.79
CA LYS A 184 -6.00 -8.34 -25.33
C LYS A 184 -7.41 -8.10 -24.78
N ARG A 185 -7.54 -7.65 -23.53
CA ARG A 185 -8.84 -7.28 -22.98
C ARG A 185 -9.20 -5.87 -23.45
N VAL A 186 -10.31 -5.75 -24.19
CA VAL A 186 -10.81 -4.47 -24.71
C VAL A 186 -11.32 -3.58 -23.59
N GLN A 187 -11.14 -2.27 -23.73
CA GLN A 187 -11.58 -1.27 -22.75
C GLN A 187 -12.55 -0.27 -23.38
N MET A 188 -13.66 -0.01 -22.68
CA MET A 188 -14.53 1.12 -23.00
C MET A 188 -13.86 2.43 -22.55
N THR A 189 -13.19 3.13 -23.49
CA THR A 189 -12.56 4.43 -23.19
C THR A 189 -13.63 5.52 -23.12
N SER A 190 -13.89 6.08 -21.93
CA SER A 190 -14.91 7.11 -21.70
C SER A 190 -14.30 8.35 -21.05
N PHE A 191 -14.04 9.38 -21.86
CA PHE A 191 -13.63 10.71 -21.40
C PHE A 191 -14.69 11.36 -20.53
N SER A 192 -15.96 11.25 -20.91
CA SER A 192 -17.06 11.80 -20.09
C SER A 192 -17.16 11.08 -18.74
N GLY A 193 -16.99 9.75 -18.74
CA GLY A 193 -16.94 8.94 -17.53
C GLY A 193 -15.77 9.29 -16.61
N MET A 194 -14.57 9.43 -17.18
CA MET A 194 -13.38 9.89 -16.47
C MET A 194 -13.58 11.30 -15.90
N ILE A 195 -14.08 12.26 -16.68
CA ILE A 195 -14.32 13.63 -16.17
C ILE A 195 -15.25 13.63 -14.95
N ARG A 196 -16.35 12.86 -15.00
CA ARG A 196 -17.24 12.69 -13.83
C ARG A 196 -16.50 12.08 -12.64
N GLY A 197 -15.64 11.08 -12.89
CA GLY A 197 -14.84 10.44 -11.86
C GLY A 197 -13.89 11.41 -11.15
N GLU A 198 -13.17 12.26 -11.90
CA GLU A 198 -12.26 13.24 -11.29
C GLU A 198 -13.01 14.34 -10.55
N LYS A 199 -14.15 14.82 -11.08
CA LYS A 199 -15.01 15.77 -10.40
C LYS A 199 -15.47 15.26 -9.04
N ASN A 200 -15.96 14.02 -8.98
CA ASN A 200 -16.38 13.39 -7.74
C ASN A 200 -15.19 13.17 -6.78
N ARG A 201 -14.06 12.68 -7.31
CA ARG A 201 -12.84 12.48 -6.52
C ARG A 201 -12.32 13.76 -5.90
N TRP A 202 -12.34 14.85 -6.66
CA TRP A 202 -12.01 16.17 -6.15
C TRP A 202 -13.00 16.60 -5.06
N ALA A 203 -14.31 16.47 -5.30
CA ALA A 203 -15.34 16.91 -4.35
C ALA A 203 -15.22 16.24 -2.97
N TRP A 204 -15.16 14.89 -2.91
CA TRP A 204 -15.03 14.22 -1.60
C TRP A 204 -13.66 14.47 -0.95
N ALA A 205 -12.61 14.72 -1.74
CA ALA A 205 -11.30 15.08 -1.18
C ALA A 205 -11.34 16.48 -0.53
N GLN A 206 -12.03 17.45 -1.14
CA GLN A 206 -12.26 18.77 -0.55
C GLN A 206 -13.08 18.68 0.74
N MET A 207 -14.18 17.91 0.71
CA MET A 207 -15.10 17.74 1.83
C MET A 207 -14.39 17.35 3.13
N LEU A 208 -13.51 16.35 3.11
CA LEU A 208 -12.81 15.93 4.32
C LEU A 208 -11.87 17.01 4.86
N VAL A 209 -11.15 17.73 3.97
CA VAL A 209 -10.24 18.81 4.38
C VAL A 209 -11.01 20.01 4.94
N LEU A 210 -12.14 20.36 4.32
CA LEU A 210 -13.07 21.39 4.81
C LEU A 210 -13.60 21.04 6.21
N ALA A 211 -14.06 19.80 6.43
CA ALA A 211 -14.54 19.36 7.74
C ALA A 211 -13.43 19.40 8.81
N LYS A 212 -12.19 19.01 8.46
CA LYS A 212 -11.03 19.12 9.35
C LYS A 212 -10.68 20.56 9.70
N LEU A 213 -10.75 21.48 8.72
CA LEU A 213 -10.55 22.91 8.94
C LEU A 213 -11.61 23.47 9.89
N TYR A 214 -12.88 23.13 9.68
CA TYR A 214 -13.94 23.51 10.62
C TYR A 214 -13.66 23.02 12.05
N ALA A 215 -13.25 21.76 12.20
CA ALA A 215 -12.95 21.18 13.50
C ALA A 215 -11.89 21.99 14.27
N ILE A 216 -10.84 22.47 13.59
CA ILE A 216 -9.76 23.21 14.24
C ILE A 216 -10.03 24.73 14.36
N THR A 217 -10.71 25.35 13.40
CA THR A 217 -10.91 26.82 13.37
C THR A 217 -12.25 27.27 13.94
N GLY A 218 -13.29 26.43 13.85
CA GLY A 218 -14.67 26.79 14.13
C GLY A 218 -15.33 27.67 13.06
N GLU A 219 -14.66 27.94 11.94
CA GLU A 219 -15.21 28.80 10.88
C GLU A 219 -16.30 28.07 10.10
N ILE A 220 -17.55 28.53 10.27
CA ILE A 220 -18.75 27.87 9.74
C ILE A 220 -18.74 27.72 8.21
N GLY A 221 -18.05 28.62 7.49
CA GLY A 221 -17.97 28.55 6.02
C GLY A 221 -17.33 27.25 5.52
N TYR A 222 -16.38 26.67 6.26
CA TYR A 222 -15.80 25.37 5.91
C TYR A 222 -16.81 24.23 6.07
N ALA A 223 -17.53 24.19 7.19
CA ALA A 223 -18.57 23.20 7.43
C ALA A 223 -19.68 23.30 6.39
N GLU A 224 -20.06 24.53 6.00
CA GLU A 224 -21.10 24.78 5.01
C GLU A 224 -20.78 24.13 3.65
N ARG A 225 -19.56 24.32 3.12
CA ARG A 225 -19.15 23.66 1.86
C ARG A 225 -19.07 22.13 2.01
N ALA A 226 -18.57 21.64 3.14
CA ALA A 226 -18.53 20.20 3.40
C ALA A 226 -19.96 19.59 3.43
N ALA A 227 -20.91 20.30 4.05
CA ALA A 227 -22.31 19.90 4.11
C ALA A 227 -22.97 19.86 2.72
N TRP A 228 -22.71 20.85 1.85
CA TRP A 228 -23.23 20.84 0.49
C TRP A 228 -22.76 19.64 -0.33
N ILE A 229 -21.48 19.29 -0.21
CA ILE A 229 -20.91 18.12 -0.89
C ILE A 229 -21.53 16.82 -0.35
N LEU A 230 -21.61 16.67 0.98
CA LEU A 230 -22.21 15.50 1.63
C LEU A 230 -23.69 15.30 1.25
N ASP A 231 -24.50 16.36 1.36
CA ASP A 231 -25.92 16.31 1.01
C ASP A 231 -26.11 15.98 -0.48
N ARG A 232 -25.22 16.48 -1.36
CA ARG A 232 -25.29 16.15 -2.78
C ARG A 232 -24.95 14.68 -3.03
N PHE A 233 -23.89 14.14 -2.43
CA PHE A 233 -23.59 12.71 -2.54
C PHE A 233 -24.75 11.85 -2.02
N ALA A 234 -25.38 12.23 -0.91
CA ALA A 234 -26.51 11.48 -0.36
C ALA A 234 -27.74 11.44 -1.29
N ARG A 235 -27.94 12.47 -2.12
CA ARG A 235 -29.03 12.49 -3.11
C ARG A 235 -28.76 11.62 -4.34
N VAL A 236 -27.50 11.50 -4.77
CA VAL A 236 -27.14 10.81 -6.03
C VAL A 236 -26.67 9.38 -5.81
N PHE A 237 -26.03 9.09 -4.67
CA PHE A 237 -25.43 7.80 -4.39
C PHE A 237 -26.44 6.66 -4.57
N PRO A 238 -27.70 6.71 -4.07
CA PRO A 238 -28.69 5.65 -4.26
C PRO A 238 -28.89 5.21 -5.72
N ASN A 239 -28.67 6.10 -6.69
CA ASN A 239 -28.82 5.81 -8.11
C ASN A 239 -27.53 5.35 -8.80
N TYR A 240 -26.36 5.49 -8.18
CA TYR A 240 -25.09 5.04 -8.77
C TYR A 240 -24.99 3.53 -8.90
N LEU A 241 -24.66 3.08 -10.11
CA LEU A 241 -24.47 1.68 -10.47
C LEU A 241 -23.13 1.15 -9.96
N TYR A 242 -23.09 -0.13 -9.61
CA TYR A 242 -21.83 -0.85 -9.52
C TYR A 242 -21.18 -0.91 -10.91
N HIS A 243 -19.89 -0.58 -10.96
CA HIS A 243 -19.09 -0.68 -12.16
C HIS A 243 -17.71 -1.21 -11.85
N SER A 244 -17.14 -2.00 -12.77
CA SER A 244 -15.82 -2.59 -12.64
C SER A 244 -14.78 -1.84 -13.46
N TYR A 245 -13.51 -1.99 -13.09
CA TYR A 245 -12.43 -1.27 -13.76
C TYR A 245 -12.20 -1.68 -15.22
N ASP A 246 -12.73 -2.81 -15.67
CA ASP A 246 -12.74 -3.21 -17.09
C ASP A 246 -13.83 -2.49 -17.90
N GLY A 247 -14.68 -1.69 -17.25
CA GLY A 247 -15.71 -0.88 -17.88
C GLY A 247 -17.10 -1.51 -17.91
N SER A 248 -17.32 -2.65 -17.24
CA SER A 248 -18.67 -3.23 -17.08
C SER A 248 -19.48 -2.47 -16.03
N TYR A 249 -20.79 -2.35 -16.26
CA TYR A 249 -21.76 -1.79 -15.31
C TYR A 249 -22.82 -2.84 -14.97
N ALA A 250 -23.24 -2.91 -13.72
CA ALA A 250 -24.39 -3.70 -13.31
C ALA A 250 -25.66 -2.84 -13.39
N ASP A 251 -26.52 -3.09 -14.37
CA ASP A 251 -27.81 -2.41 -14.56
C ASP A 251 -28.89 -3.03 -13.66
N LEU A 252 -28.67 -2.93 -12.35
CA LEU A 252 -29.53 -3.48 -11.29
C LEU A 252 -29.47 -2.60 -10.03
N PRO A 253 -30.44 -2.71 -9.12
CA PRO A 253 -30.37 -2.07 -7.81
C PRO A 253 -29.07 -2.45 -7.06
N PRO A 254 -28.29 -1.47 -6.56
CA PRO A 254 -26.97 -1.75 -5.98
C PRO A 254 -26.96 -2.77 -4.83
N ALA A 255 -27.97 -2.73 -3.95
CA ALA A 255 -28.09 -3.68 -2.85
C ALA A 255 -28.23 -5.14 -3.33
N GLU A 256 -28.94 -5.38 -4.44
CA GLU A 256 -29.05 -6.71 -5.04
C GLU A 256 -27.71 -7.17 -5.63
N VAL A 257 -26.96 -6.24 -6.23
CA VAL A 257 -25.62 -6.51 -6.77
C VAL A 257 -24.65 -6.87 -5.65
N ALA A 258 -24.62 -6.08 -4.59
CA ALA A 258 -23.78 -6.30 -3.42
C ALA A 258 -24.07 -7.64 -2.74
N ALA A 259 -25.36 -7.94 -2.49
CA ALA A 259 -25.78 -9.20 -1.88
C ALA A 259 -25.40 -10.42 -2.74
N SER A 260 -25.57 -10.33 -4.07
CA SER A 260 -25.17 -11.41 -4.97
C SER A 260 -23.66 -11.62 -4.99
N MET A 261 -22.85 -10.55 -4.99
CA MET A 261 -21.38 -10.64 -4.94
C MET A 261 -20.86 -11.17 -3.60
N GLY A 262 -21.57 -10.92 -2.50
CA GLY A 262 -21.22 -11.42 -1.17
C GLY A 262 -21.70 -12.83 -0.86
N ASP A 263 -22.59 -13.40 -1.67
CA ASP A 263 -23.10 -14.75 -1.46
C ASP A 263 -21.99 -15.80 -1.73
N PRO A 264 -21.59 -16.62 -0.74
CA PRO A 264 -20.57 -17.65 -0.95
C PRO A 264 -20.97 -18.74 -1.96
N ASN A 265 -22.24 -18.81 -2.36
CA ASN A 265 -22.75 -19.73 -3.36
C ASN A 265 -22.66 -19.18 -4.80
N THR A 266 -22.23 -17.93 -4.99
CA THR A 266 -22.02 -17.33 -6.31
C THR A 266 -20.52 -17.15 -6.57
N PRO A 267 -20.11 -16.92 -7.84
CA PRO A 267 -18.76 -16.45 -8.13
C PRO A 267 -18.49 -15.11 -7.45
N SER A 268 -17.21 -14.74 -7.25
CA SER A 268 -16.84 -13.47 -6.60
C SER A 268 -17.43 -12.23 -7.27
N GLY A 269 -17.72 -12.31 -8.57
CA GLY A 269 -18.40 -11.29 -9.36
C GLY A 269 -19.92 -11.30 -9.26
N GLY A 270 -20.51 -12.07 -8.34
CA GLY A 270 -21.94 -12.33 -8.26
C GLY A 270 -22.45 -13.25 -9.37
N ARG A 271 -23.76 -13.48 -9.40
CA ARG A 271 -24.47 -14.22 -10.47
C ARG A 271 -25.74 -13.47 -10.85
N PHE A 272 -25.78 -12.97 -12.08
CA PHE A 272 -26.87 -12.13 -12.57
C PHE A 272 -27.46 -12.65 -13.88
N PRO A 273 -28.68 -12.23 -14.26
CA PRO A 273 -29.20 -12.47 -15.60
C PRO A 273 -28.23 -11.97 -16.69
N PRO A 274 -28.05 -12.67 -17.82
CA PRO A 274 -27.08 -12.28 -18.87
C PRO A 274 -27.14 -10.81 -19.29
N GLU A 275 -28.33 -10.23 -19.36
CA GLU A 275 -28.58 -8.85 -19.78
C GLU A 275 -28.33 -7.79 -18.70
N ALA A 276 -28.10 -8.21 -17.45
CA ALA A 276 -27.91 -7.32 -16.29
C ALA A 276 -26.54 -6.63 -16.30
N ILE A 277 -25.49 -7.36 -16.70
CA ILE A 277 -24.16 -6.77 -16.83
C ILE A 277 -24.03 -6.16 -18.22
N ARG A 278 -23.71 -4.88 -18.27
CA ARG A 278 -23.62 -4.08 -19.50
C ARG A 278 -22.16 -3.78 -19.77
N HIS A 279 -21.71 -4.05 -20.99
CA HIS A 279 -20.38 -3.70 -21.47
C HIS A 279 -20.44 -3.37 -22.96
N ALA A 280 -19.71 -2.34 -23.41
CA ALA A 280 -19.71 -1.89 -24.82
C ALA A 280 -19.36 -3.01 -25.82
N TYR A 281 -18.58 -3.99 -25.36
CA TYR A 281 -18.08 -5.11 -26.16
C TYR A 281 -18.59 -6.48 -25.72
N GLY A 282 -19.64 -6.53 -24.89
CA GLY A 282 -20.27 -7.78 -24.45
C GLY A 282 -19.44 -8.66 -23.49
N LEU A 283 -18.47 -8.06 -22.78
CA LEU A 283 -17.67 -8.79 -21.79
C LEU A 283 -18.52 -9.17 -20.57
N ASN A 284 -18.24 -10.35 -20.02
CA ASN A 284 -18.84 -10.89 -18.79
C ASN A 284 -20.37 -11.10 -18.83
N GLN A 285 -20.99 -11.08 -20.02
CA GLN A 285 -22.45 -11.30 -20.19
C GLN A 285 -22.86 -12.78 -20.24
N HIS A 286 -21.89 -13.67 -20.48
CA HIS A 286 -22.07 -15.12 -20.58
C HIS A 286 -20.88 -15.79 -19.88
N SER A 287 -20.93 -15.88 -18.55
CA SER A 287 -19.78 -16.20 -17.70
C SER A 287 -19.59 -17.69 -17.39
N ASP A 288 -20.44 -18.57 -17.93
CA ASP A 288 -20.24 -20.02 -17.95
C ASP A 288 -20.36 -20.61 -19.36
N ASP A 289 -20.00 -21.89 -19.50
CA ASP A 289 -19.99 -22.60 -20.79
C ASP A 289 -21.38 -22.67 -21.45
N ASN A 290 -22.44 -22.51 -20.67
CA ASN A 290 -23.84 -22.53 -21.13
C ASN A 290 -24.38 -21.12 -21.47
N GLY A 291 -23.74 -20.06 -20.99
CA GLY A 291 -24.15 -18.67 -21.14
C GLY A 291 -25.36 -18.28 -20.29
N ASP A 292 -25.62 -19.01 -19.19
CA ASP A 292 -26.84 -18.91 -18.39
C ASP A 292 -26.86 -17.70 -17.43
N TYR A 293 -25.69 -17.14 -17.13
CA TYR A 293 -25.56 -15.98 -16.23
C TYR A 293 -24.39 -15.07 -16.61
N SER A 294 -24.45 -13.85 -16.10
CA SER A 294 -23.38 -12.84 -16.17
C SER A 294 -22.74 -12.60 -14.81
N THR A 295 -21.52 -12.09 -14.81
CA THR A 295 -20.78 -11.72 -13.60
C THR A 295 -20.16 -10.34 -13.74
N LEU A 296 -20.07 -9.59 -12.64
CA LEU A 296 -19.31 -8.34 -12.63
C LEU A 296 -17.83 -8.65 -12.46
N PHE A 297 -16.97 -8.00 -13.25
CA PHE A 297 -15.56 -8.37 -13.30
C PHE A 297 -14.85 -8.16 -11.95
N ASN A 298 -14.27 -9.24 -11.42
CA ASN A 298 -13.55 -9.31 -10.15
C ASN A 298 -14.33 -8.91 -8.88
N GLY A 299 -15.66 -8.71 -8.96
CA GLY A 299 -16.49 -8.41 -7.80
C GLY A 299 -16.00 -7.21 -6.99
N PHE A 300 -16.16 -7.24 -5.66
CA PHE A 300 -15.70 -6.19 -4.75
C PHE A 300 -14.19 -5.84 -4.87
N TRP A 301 -13.36 -6.76 -5.36
CA TRP A 301 -11.94 -6.47 -5.61
C TRP A 301 -11.75 -5.43 -6.73
N GLY A 302 -12.64 -5.46 -7.73
CA GLY A 302 -12.54 -4.66 -8.94
C GLY A 302 -13.71 -3.75 -9.25
N ALA A 303 -14.74 -3.74 -8.41
CA ALA A 303 -15.96 -3.00 -8.63
C ALA A 303 -16.40 -2.19 -7.40
N GLY A 304 -17.09 -1.09 -7.68
CA GLY A 304 -17.70 -0.20 -6.70
C GLY A 304 -18.67 0.76 -7.40
N ARG A 305 -19.38 1.58 -6.62
CA ARG A 305 -20.25 2.65 -7.14
C ARG A 305 -19.51 3.98 -7.17
N LEU A 306 -18.63 4.19 -6.19
CA LEU A 306 -17.73 5.32 -6.04
C LEU A 306 -16.27 5.03 -6.45
N PHE A 307 -15.80 3.79 -6.36
CA PHE A 307 -14.42 3.50 -6.74
C PHE A 307 -14.22 2.05 -7.16
N ALA A 308 -13.85 1.84 -8.42
CA ALA A 308 -13.67 0.52 -9.01
C ALA A 308 -12.23 -0.04 -8.80
N HIS A 309 -11.75 -0.23 -7.57
CA HIS A 309 -10.53 -1.01 -7.22
C HIS A 309 -10.30 -1.13 -5.70
N ALA A 310 -9.66 -2.23 -5.25
CA ALA A 310 -8.92 -2.36 -3.98
C ALA A 310 -9.55 -1.70 -2.74
N GLY A 311 -10.62 -2.28 -2.21
CA GLY A 311 -11.34 -1.70 -1.07
C GLY A 311 -12.67 -1.06 -1.46
N SER A 312 -12.91 -0.89 -2.76
CA SER A 312 -14.16 -0.35 -3.30
C SER A 312 -14.52 1.01 -2.66
N ASP A 313 -15.82 1.23 -2.44
CA ASP A 313 -16.43 2.45 -1.92
C ASP A 313 -16.13 2.72 -0.44
N SER A 314 -15.56 1.75 0.28
CA SER A 314 -15.34 1.84 1.73
C SER A 314 -14.44 3.02 2.12
N ALA A 315 -13.39 3.29 1.35
CA ALA A 315 -12.50 4.42 1.62
C ALA A 315 -13.19 5.80 1.46
N PRO A 316 -13.83 6.14 0.33
CA PRO A 316 -14.56 7.40 0.21
C PRO A 316 -15.73 7.50 1.19
N LEU A 317 -16.49 6.43 1.43
CA LEU A 317 -17.60 6.44 2.40
C LEU A 317 -17.13 6.65 3.84
N ARG A 318 -15.98 6.09 4.22
CA ARG A 318 -15.35 6.39 5.50
C ARG A 318 -14.95 7.87 5.62
N HIS A 319 -14.39 8.47 4.57
CA HIS A 319 -14.10 9.91 4.58
C HIS A 319 -15.37 10.76 4.75
N MET A 320 -16.47 10.35 4.11
CA MET A 320 -17.78 11.00 4.27
C MET A 320 -18.32 10.84 5.70
N THR A 321 -18.15 9.68 6.31
CA THR A 321 -18.52 9.41 7.71
C THR A 321 -17.78 10.33 8.67
N VAL A 322 -16.45 10.43 8.52
CA VAL A 322 -15.61 11.31 9.36
C VAL A 322 -15.96 12.78 9.13
N ALA A 323 -16.19 13.20 7.89
CA ALA A 323 -16.59 14.58 7.60
C ALA A 323 -17.95 14.91 8.22
N TYR A 324 -18.93 14.02 8.12
CA TYR A 324 -20.24 14.19 8.75
C TYR A 324 -20.12 14.29 10.27
N ASP A 325 -19.37 13.40 10.92
CA ASP A 325 -19.12 13.44 12.36
C ASP A 325 -18.55 14.79 12.83
N LEU A 326 -17.58 15.33 12.09
CA LEU A 326 -16.96 16.62 12.42
C LEU A 326 -17.90 17.83 12.26
N ILE A 327 -18.97 17.75 11.45
CA ILE A 327 -19.83 18.90 11.12
C ILE A 327 -21.30 18.74 11.53
N ARG A 328 -21.76 17.56 11.96
CA ARG A 328 -23.19 17.27 12.22
C ARG A 328 -23.83 18.22 13.24
N ASP A 329 -23.04 18.69 14.20
CA ASP A 329 -23.47 19.61 15.26
C ASP A 329 -23.15 21.08 14.96
N ALA A 330 -22.64 21.38 13.75
CA ALA A 330 -22.28 22.73 13.35
C ALA A 330 -23.51 23.64 13.34
N ARG A 331 -23.33 24.87 13.85
CA ARG A 331 -24.39 25.88 13.95
C ARG A 331 -23.94 27.21 13.35
N TYR A 332 -24.88 27.89 12.71
CA TYR A 332 -24.71 29.29 12.35
C TYR A 332 -24.61 30.17 13.61
N PRO A 333 -24.11 31.42 13.49
CA PRO A 333 -24.03 32.35 14.62
C PRO A 333 -25.35 32.64 15.34
N ASP A 334 -26.49 32.42 14.67
CA ASP A 334 -27.83 32.56 15.24
C ASP A 334 -28.31 31.32 16.03
N GLY A 335 -27.50 30.26 16.08
CA GLY A 335 -27.78 29.01 16.76
C GLY A 335 -28.49 27.95 15.92
N THR A 336 -28.89 28.28 14.68
CA THR A 336 -29.55 27.35 13.75
C THR A 336 -28.56 26.25 13.34
N LEU A 337 -29.03 24.99 13.32
CA LEU A 337 -28.24 23.86 12.83
C LEU A 337 -27.93 24.04 11.34
N LEU A 338 -26.68 23.77 10.95
CA LEU A 338 -26.25 23.79 9.56
C LEU A 338 -26.94 22.68 8.75
N LEU A 339 -26.96 21.46 9.31
CA LEU A 339 -27.66 20.32 8.75
C LEU A 339 -28.97 20.13 9.52
N ASP A 340 -30.09 20.39 8.85
CA ASP A 340 -31.41 20.09 9.40
C ASP A 340 -31.67 18.57 9.52
N ASP A 341 -32.70 18.20 10.26
CA ASP A 341 -33.04 16.79 10.51
C ASP A 341 -33.26 15.98 9.22
N SER A 342 -33.76 16.61 8.15
CA SER A 342 -33.96 15.94 6.86
C SER A 342 -32.64 15.66 6.16
N ALA A 343 -31.72 16.62 6.15
CA ALA A 343 -30.39 16.47 5.59
C ALA A 343 -29.57 15.45 6.38
N GLN A 344 -29.61 15.49 7.71
CA GLN A 344 -28.94 14.50 8.55
C GLN A 344 -29.47 13.09 8.27
N LYS A 345 -30.80 12.91 8.27
CA LYS A 345 -31.41 11.60 7.99
C LYS A 345 -31.01 11.07 6.62
N ARG A 346 -31.07 11.91 5.58
CA ARG A 346 -30.68 11.52 4.21
C ARG A 346 -29.20 11.16 4.11
N ILE A 347 -28.30 11.94 4.72
CA ILE A 347 -26.87 11.60 4.73
C ILE A 347 -26.63 10.27 5.44
N VAL A 348 -27.25 10.06 6.60
CA VAL A 348 -27.06 8.83 7.37
C VAL A 348 -27.64 7.62 6.64
N ASP A 349 -28.89 7.69 6.19
CA ASP A 349 -29.59 6.53 5.64
C ASP A 349 -29.18 6.25 4.18
N ASP A 350 -29.27 7.26 3.32
CA ASP A 350 -29.19 7.09 1.86
C ASP A 350 -27.72 7.04 1.35
N LEU A 351 -26.75 7.39 2.20
CA LEU A 351 -25.32 7.36 1.86
C LEU A 351 -24.53 6.44 2.79
N LEU A 352 -24.52 6.73 4.10
CA LEU A 352 -23.61 6.04 5.02
C LEU A 352 -24.08 4.61 5.33
N ILE A 353 -25.33 4.43 5.77
CA ILE A 353 -25.90 3.10 6.05
C ILE A 353 -26.02 2.31 4.76
N ALA A 354 -26.59 2.88 3.69
CA ALA A 354 -26.69 2.20 2.40
C ALA A 354 -25.34 1.74 1.86
N GLY A 355 -24.30 2.58 1.96
CA GLY A 355 -22.96 2.21 1.54
C GLY A 355 -22.31 1.15 2.43
N ALA A 356 -22.60 1.15 3.73
CA ALA A 356 -22.09 0.13 4.66
C ALA A 356 -22.78 -1.22 4.44
N GLU A 357 -24.10 -1.24 4.27
CA GLU A 357 -24.86 -2.44 3.92
C GLU A 357 -24.37 -3.07 2.63
N ASP A 358 -23.98 -2.26 1.64
CA ASP A 358 -23.37 -2.72 0.40
C ASP A 358 -21.99 -3.35 0.66
N THR A 359 -21.07 -2.59 1.26
CA THR A 359 -19.65 -2.97 1.39
C THR A 359 -19.40 -4.11 2.37
N GLU A 360 -20.22 -4.26 3.41
CA GLU A 360 -20.11 -5.34 4.42
C GLU A 360 -20.47 -6.73 3.90
N ASN A 361 -21.05 -6.83 2.69
CA ASN A 361 -21.14 -8.11 1.98
C ASN A 361 -19.76 -8.68 1.63
N TRP A 362 -18.71 -7.87 1.65
CA TRP A 362 -17.35 -8.30 1.38
C TRP A 362 -16.57 -8.60 2.66
N THR A 363 -16.40 -9.88 2.95
CA THR A 363 -15.78 -10.41 4.18
C THR A 363 -14.33 -10.89 4.00
N ASP A 364 -13.68 -10.50 2.90
CA ASP A 364 -12.31 -10.93 2.60
C ASP A 364 -11.30 -10.20 3.51
N VAL A 365 -10.50 -10.97 4.24
CA VAL A 365 -9.44 -10.44 5.11
C VAL A 365 -8.12 -10.38 4.33
N SER A 366 -8.06 -9.38 3.45
CA SER A 366 -6.91 -9.10 2.58
C SER A 366 -6.41 -7.66 2.72
N ASN A 367 -5.33 -7.33 2.03
CA ASN A 367 -4.77 -5.98 1.98
C ASN A 367 -5.75 -4.91 1.45
N ASN A 368 -6.87 -5.32 0.83
CA ASN A 368 -7.90 -4.42 0.32
C ASN A 368 -9.23 -4.53 1.09
N GLY A 369 -9.62 -5.75 1.50
CA GLY A 369 -10.86 -5.96 2.23
C GLY A 369 -10.88 -5.34 3.62
N MET A 370 -9.72 -5.11 4.24
CA MET A 370 -9.62 -4.37 5.52
C MET A 370 -10.22 -2.95 5.49
N SER A 371 -10.34 -2.33 4.30
CA SER A 371 -10.98 -1.02 4.21
C SER A 371 -12.47 -1.04 4.59
N THR A 372 -13.18 -2.16 4.31
CA THR A 372 -14.59 -2.36 4.70
C THR A 372 -14.72 -2.38 6.21
N TYR A 373 -13.88 -3.13 6.90
CA TYR A 373 -13.87 -3.18 8.37
C TYR A 373 -13.52 -1.82 8.98
N ALA A 374 -12.60 -1.05 8.38
CA ALA A 374 -12.30 0.31 8.82
C ALA A 374 -13.49 1.28 8.67
N PHE A 375 -14.27 1.14 7.58
CA PHE A 375 -15.50 1.91 7.40
C PHE A 375 -16.59 1.49 8.39
N SER A 376 -16.81 0.17 8.53
CA SER A 376 -17.76 -0.41 9.48
C SER A 376 -17.47 0.04 10.92
N ALA A 377 -16.20 0.05 11.34
CA ALA A 377 -15.76 0.61 12.62
C ALA A 377 -16.13 2.08 12.78
N ALA A 378 -15.75 2.93 11.82
CA ALA A 378 -16.01 4.37 11.91
C ALA A 378 -17.51 4.69 12.00
N LEU A 379 -18.34 4.01 11.20
CA LEU A 379 -19.79 4.19 11.21
C LEU A 379 -20.43 3.57 12.47
N GLY A 380 -19.97 2.39 12.87
CA GLY A 380 -20.43 1.69 14.06
C GLY A 380 -20.18 2.50 15.34
N THR A 381 -19.00 3.09 15.46
CA THR A 381 -18.69 3.99 16.57
C THR A 381 -19.58 5.24 16.50
N LEU A 382 -19.68 5.90 15.35
CA LEU A 382 -20.49 7.12 15.17
C LEU A 382 -21.95 6.93 15.58
N LEU A 383 -22.58 5.85 15.09
CA LEU A 383 -24.00 5.55 15.27
C LEU A 383 -24.30 4.69 16.50
N GLN A 384 -23.28 4.38 17.32
CA GLN A 384 -23.39 3.50 18.49
C GLN A 384 -23.98 2.12 18.14
N GLN A 385 -23.50 1.51 17.05
CA GLN A 385 -23.88 0.19 16.58
C GLN A 385 -22.78 -0.83 16.95
N PRO A 386 -22.83 -1.45 18.14
CA PRO A 386 -21.76 -2.31 18.65
C PRO A 386 -21.46 -3.53 17.78
N ASP A 387 -22.46 -4.07 17.08
CA ASP A 387 -22.25 -5.24 16.22
C ASP A 387 -21.28 -4.94 15.05
N ARG A 388 -21.32 -3.73 14.48
CA ARG A 388 -20.37 -3.29 13.44
C ARG A 388 -18.95 -3.14 13.98
N VAL A 389 -18.80 -2.53 15.15
CA VAL A 389 -17.48 -2.36 15.79
C VAL A 389 -16.87 -3.71 16.17
N ARG A 390 -17.68 -4.63 16.70
CA ARG A 390 -17.26 -5.99 17.03
C ARG A 390 -16.93 -6.82 15.79
N HIS A 391 -17.67 -6.65 14.69
CA HIS A 391 -17.33 -7.24 13.40
C HIS A 391 -15.97 -6.73 12.89
N ALA A 392 -15.72 -5.42 12.97
CA ALA A 392 -14.42 -4.83 12.64
C ALA A 392 -13.28 -5.39 13.49
N LEU A 393 -13.48 -5.52 14.80
CA LEU A 393 -12.49 -6.13 15.70
C LEU A 393 -12.23 -7.61 15.37
N SER A 394 -13.27 -8.36 15.01
CA SER A 394 -13.12 -9.74 14.55
C SER A 394 -12.26 -9.83 13.28
N GLY A 395 -12.53 -8.96 12.29
CA GLY A 395 -11.74 -8.90 11.05
C GLY A 395 -10.28 -8.52 11.30
N LEU A 396 -10.01 -7.61 12.26
CA LEU A 396 -8.65 -7.28 12.69
C LEU A 396 -7.94 -8.50 13.28
N ASN A 397 -8.60 -9.25 14.16
CA ASN A 397 -8.02 -10.44 14.78
C ASN A 397 -7.75 -11.54 13.74
N GLU A 398 -8.65 -11.73 12.78
CA GLU A 398 -8.43 -12.65 11.65
C GLU A 398 -7.26 -12.19 10.78
N MET A 399 -7.13 -10.90 10.50
CA MET A 399 -6.00 -10.34 9.73
C MET A 399 -4.66 -10.63 10.42
N LEU A 400 -4.59 -10.38 11.73
CA LEU A 400 -3.41 -10.68 12.53
C LEU A 400 -3.10 -12.18 12.56
N SER A 401 -4.12 -13.02 12.73
CA SER A 401 -3.98 -14.47 12.71
C SER A 401 -3.51 -14.99 11.35
N ASP A 402 -4.04 -14.50 10.23
CA ASP A 402 -3.90 -15.19 8.95
C ASP A 402 -2.84 -14.57 8.04
N ARG A 403 -2.52 -13.28 8.23
CA ARG A 403 -1.64 -12.52 7.33
C ARG A 403 -0.42 -11.93 8.02
N TYR A 404 -0.39 -11.91 9.34
CA TYR A 404 0.79 -11.56 10.10
C TYR A 404 1.43 -12.79 10.72
N HIS A 405 2.75 -12.80 10.74
CA HIS A 405 3.52 -13.74 11.53
C HIS A 405 3.45 -13.35 13.00
N PHE A 406 3.69 -14.32 13.90
CA PHE A 406 3.62 -14.10 15.34
C PHE A 406 4.64 -13.05 15.86
N ASP A 407 5.64 -12.70 15.06
CA ASP A 407 6.64 -11.67 15.35
C ASP A 407 6.28 -10.29 14.75
N GLY A 408 5.06 -10.14 14.21
CA GLY A 408 4.48 -8.90 13.71
C GLY A 408 4.76 -8.60 12.24
N PHE A 409 5.53 -9.42 11.54
CA PHE A 409 5.84 -9.20 10.13
C PHE A 409 4.69 -9.64 9.23
N TYR A 410 4.34 -8.81 8.25
CA TYR A 410 3.34 -9.16 7.24
C TYR A 410 3.86 -10.28 6.33
N ALA A 411 2.99 -11.24 6.00
CA ALA A 411 3.39 -12.47 5.32
C ALA A 411 3.81 -12.30 3.85
N GLU A 412 3.58 -11.14 3.23
CA GLU A 412 3.89 -10.94 1.82
C GLU A 412 5.28 -10.34 1.61
N THR A 413 5.37 -9.01 1.60
CA THR A 413 6.62 -8.26 1.39
C THR A 413 6.58 -6.93 2.16
N PRO A 414 7.72 -6.24 2.37
CA PRO A 414 7.75 -4.89 2.94
C PRO A 414 6.83 -3.88 2.21
N HIS A 415 6.74 -3.94 0.87
CA HIS A 415 5.85 -3.07 0.11
C HIS A 415 4.38 -3.32 0.46
N TYR A 416 3.95 -4.59 0.41
CA TYR A 416 2.56 -4.96 0.71
C TYR A 416 2.21 -4.82 2.19
N ALA A 417 3.19 -4.90 3.10
CA ALA A 417 3.00 -4.59 4.52
C ALA A 417 2.58 -3.12 4.70
N SER A 418 3.24 -2.21 3.99
CA SER A 418 2.91 -0.79 4.00
C SER A 418 1.49 -0.54 3.48
N TRP A 419 1.16 -1.16 2.34
CA TRP A 419 -0.18 -1.05 1.74
C TRP A 419 -1.28 -1.60 2.65
N ASN A 420 -1.07 -2.78 3.24
CA ASN A 420 -2.04 -3.37 4.17
C ASN A 420 -2.24 -2.48 5.40
N PHE A 421 -1.16 -1.94 5.96
CA PHE A 421 -1.24 -1.15 7.18
C PHE A 421 -1.98 0.18 7.01
N GLU A 422 -2.04 0.77 5.81
CA GLU A 422 -2.88 1.95 5.58
C GLU A 422 -4.36 1.67 5.91
N HIS A 423 -4.87 0.48 5.59
CA HIS A 423 -6.24 0.06 5.90
C HIS A 423 -6.39 -0.45 7.34
N VAL A 424 -5.41 -1.19 7.85
CA VAL A 424 -5.42 -1.64 9.25
C VAL A 424 -5.34 -0.44 10.19
N GLY A 425 -4.39 0.47 10.00
CA GLY A 425 -4.23 1.68 10.83
C GLY A 425 -5.48 2.56 10.84
N ALA A 426 -6.17 2.66 9.71
CA ALA A 426 -7.47 3.30 9.58
C ALA A 426 -8.55 2.68 10.49
N LEU A 427 -8.59 1.34 10.58
CA LEU A 427 -9.47 0.61 11.49
C LEU A 427 -9.09 0.89 12.95
N LEU A 428 -7.79 0.79 13.30
CA LEU A 428 -7.31 1.03 14.67
C LEU A 428 -7.72 2.40 15.19
N ASP A 429 -7.63 3.44 14.36
CA ASP A 429 -8.05 4.78 14.76
C ASP A 429 -9.57 4.88 14.99
N GLY A 430 -10.39 4.13 14.24
CA GLY A 430 -11.85 4.15 14.37
C GLY A 430 -12.41 3.39 15.57
N ILE A 431 -11.64 2.43 16.11
CA ILE A 431 -12.03 1.67 17.32
C ILE A 431 -11.29 2.14 18.58
N TYR A 432 -10.35 3.08 18.47
CA TYR A 432 -9.63 3.64 19.61
C TYR A 432 -10.60 4.37 20.56
N GLY A 433 -10.53 4.06 21.85
CA GLY A 433 -11.38 4.63 22.89
C GLY A 433 -12.80 4.07 22.92
N TYR A 434 -13.11 3.05 22.10
CA TYR A 434 -14.46 2.49 22.03
C TYR A 434 -14.86 1.77 23.33
N SER A 435 -16.08 2.03 23.79
CA SER A 435 -16.81 1.26 24.81
C SER A 435 -18.16 0.83 24.24
N ASP A 436 -18.62 -0.37 24.56
CA ASP A 436 -19.99 -0.76 24.20
C ASP A 436 -21.01 0.21 24.83
N PRO A 437 -22.08 0.59 24.10
CA PRO A 437 -23.11 1.46 24.65
C PRO A 437 -23.73 0.91 25.93
N GLU A 438 -24.19 1.82 26.80
CA GLU A 438 -24.89 1.43 28.03
C GLU A 438 -26.10 0.54 27.71
N GLY A 439 -26.23 -0.58 28.41
CA GLY A 439 -27.33 -1.53 28.22
C GLY A 439 -27.11 -2.56 27.10
N TYR A 440 -26.09 -2.42 26.25
CA TYR A 440 -25.72 -3.47 25.31
C TYR A 440 -25.21 -4.72 26.06
N GLN A 441 -25.73 -5.88 25.69
CA GLN A 441 -25.37 -7.18 26.26
C GLN A 441 -24.71 -8.01 25.17
N PRO A 442 -23.37 -8.11 25.15
CA PRO A 442 -22.68 -8.87 24.11
C PRO A 442 -22.97 -10.37 24.26
N PRO A 443 -23.01 -11.14 23.15
CA PRO A 443 -23.31 -12.57 23.19
C PRO A 443 -22.36 -13.41 24.06
N ASP A 444 -21.10 -12.99 24.19
CA ASP A 444 -20.06 -13.63 25.02
C ASP A 444 -20.05 -13.13 26.48
N GLY A 445 -20.87 -12.14 26.82
CA GLY A 445 -20.93 -11.50 28.13
C GLY A 445 -19.76 -10.57 28.46
N GLN A 446 -18.78 -10.40 27.56
CA GLN A 446 -17.63 -9.53 27.77
C GLN A 446 -17.81 -8.19 27.06
N ARG A 447 -18.04 -7.14 27.84
CA ARG A 447 -18.16 -5.78 27.30
C ARG A 447 -16.79 -5.23 26.91
N LEU A 448 -16.75 -4.48 25.81
CA LEU A 448 -15.60 -3.66 25.42
C LEU A 448 -15.64 -2.37 26.24
N GLU A 449 -14.52 -2.01 26.84
CA GLU A 449 -14.37 -0.80 27.66
C GLU A 449 -13.07 -0.08 27.32
N ASN A 450 -13.18 1.15 26.81
CA ASN A 450 -12.06 2.03 26.46
C ASN A 450 -10.91 1.31 25.70
N LEU A 451 -11.26 0.70 24.58
CA LEU A 451 -10.34 -0.13 23.79
C LEU A 451 -9.11 0.65 23.32
N ASN A 452 -7.90 0.12 23.52
CA ASN A 452 -6.68 0.69 22.97
C ASN A 452 -5.98 -0.32 22.03
N PRO A 453 -6.35 -0.34 20.74
CA PRO A 453 -5.83 -1.35 19.81
C PRO A 453 -4.34 -1.21 19.47
N PHE A 454 -3.65 -0.16 19.97
CA PHE A 454 -2.21 0.02 19.76
C PHE A 454 -1.36 -0.65 20.83
N THR A 455 -1.93 -0.89 22.02
CA THR A 455 -1.25 -1.52 23.15
C THR A 455 -1.89 -2.84 23.56
N ASP A 456 -3.17 -3.02 23.24
CA ASP A 456 -3.92 -4.21 23.58
C ASP A 456 -3.62 -5.29 22.52
N GLY A 457 -3.09 -6.44 22.94
CA GLY A 457 -2.73 -7.54 22.05
C GLY A 457 -1.42 -7.32 21.25
N ASP A 458 -1.32 -7.99 20.11
CA ASP A 458 -0.05 -8.13 19.36
C ASP A 458 0.22 -7.01 18.35
N MET A 459 -0.66 -6.01 18.26
CA MET A 459 -0.48 -4.88 17.34
C MET A 459 0.83 -4.11 17.55
N HIS A 460 1.32 -4.05 18.78
CA HIS A 460 2.61 -3.44 19.09
C HIS A 460 3.78 -4.15 18.36
N LEU A 461 3.70 -5.47 18.14
CA LEU A 461 4.71 -6.22 17.37
C LEU A 461 4.67 -5.83 15.90
N VAL A 462 3.48 -5.63 15.33
CA VAL A 462 3.32 -5.15 13.94
C VAL A 462 3.93 -3.76 13.76
N LEU A 463 3.67 -2.86 14.71
CA LEU A 463 4.27 -1.52 14.71
C LEU A 463 5.80 -1.58 14.79
N GLN A 464 6.34 -2.43 15.68
CA GLN A 464 7.79 -2.60 15.83
C GLN A 464 8.44 -3.28 14.63
N ALA A 465 7.77 -4.23 13.97
CA ALA A 465 8.28 -4.90 12.78
C ALA A 465 8.58 -3.90 11.64
N ALA A 466 7.71 -2.89 11.46
CA ALA A 466 7.93 -1.82 10.49
C ALA A 466 9.22 -1.02 10.72
N VAL A 467 9.69 -0.93 11.97
CA VAL A 467 10.95 -0.27 12.34
C VAL A 467 12.14 -1.22 12.24
N ARG A 468 12.00 -2.45 12.74
CA ARG A 468 13.08 -3.46 12.81
C ARG A 468 13.60 -3.88 11.44
N MET A 469 12.75 -3.82 10.40
CA MET A 469 13.16 -4.14 9.03
C MET A 469 13.99 -3.06 8.33
N ILE A 470 13.96 -1.80 8.80
CA ILE A 470 14.48 -0.65 8.06
C ILE A 470 15.92 -0.89 7.59
N ALA A 471 16.15 -0.62 6.30
CA ALA A 471 17.45 -0.76 5.65
C ALA A 471 18.23 0.56 5.67
N PRO A 472 19.58 0.51 5.72
CA PRO A 472 20.46 1.65 5.50
C PRO A 472 20.09 2.50 4.26
N PRO A 473 20.20 3.85 4.31
CA PRO A 473 20.68 4.68 5.41
C PRO A 473 19.64 5.00 6.51
N GLY A 474 18.56 4.22 6.62
CA GLY A 474 17.46 4.47 7.56
C GLY A 474 16.18 5.01 6.93
N ASN A 475 16.15 5.12 5.59
CA ASN A 475 15.01 5.61 4.83
C ASN A 475 14.59 4.65 3.70
N ARG A 476 15.01 3.38 3.78
CA ARG A 476 14.68 2.31 2.83
C ARG A 476 14.09 1.10 3.55
N THR A 477 13.39 0.27 2.81
CA THR A 477 13.08 -1.11 3.19
C THR A 477 14.00 -2.08 2.43
N PRO A 478 14.25 -3.29 2.94
CA PRO A 478 15.00 -4.30 2.18
C PRO A 478 14.19 -4.72 0.95
N THR A 479 14.85 -4.84 -0.20
CA THR A 479 14.23 -5.21 -1.47
C THR A 479 13.91 -6.72 -1.53
N ILE A 480 12.96 -7.18 -0.70
CA ILE A 480 12.58 -8.60 -0.60
C ILE A 480 11.24 -8.84 -1.30
N GLY A 481 11.20 -9.85 -2.18
CA GLY A 481 10.02 -10.18 -2.98
C GLY A 481 9.58 -9.04 -3.89
N ASP A 482 8.28 -8.94 -4.15
CA ASP A 482 7.68 -7.78 -4.79
C ASP A 482 7.72 -6.54 -3.87
N THR A 483 8.91 -5.99 -3.71
CA THR A 483 9.18 -4.70 -3.08
C THR A 483 9.86 -3.79 -4.09
N ILE A 484 9.38 -2.57 -4.25
CA ILE A 484 10.01 -1.62 -5.18
C ILE A 484 11.29 -1.15 -4.50
N TYR A 485 12.43 -1.20 -5.19
CA TYR A 485 13.71 -0.89 -4.58
C TYR A 485 13.87 0.55 -4.07
N THR A 486 13.00 1.45 -4.54
CA THR A 486 12.93 2.84 -4.08
C THR A 486 11.99 3.04 -2.90
N ASP A 487 11.35 1.98 -2.40
CA ASP A 487 10.42 2.07 -1.29
C ASP A 487 11.07 2.65 -0.04
N ARG A 488 10.23 3.38 0.69
CA ARG A 488 10.56 3.95 1.98
C ARG A 488 9.83 3.16 3.07
N PRO A 489 10.31 3.21 4.32
CA PRO A 489 9.61 2.60 5.45
C PRO A 489 8.16 3.06 5.52
N ALA A 490 7.28 2.14 5.93
CA ALA A 490 5.87 2.41 6.10
C ALA A 490 5.68 3.58 7.08
N VAL A 491 5.21 4.72 6.56
CA VAL A 491 5.11 5.94 7.37
C VAL A 491 4.03 5.81 8.44
N ARG A 492 2.93 5.10 8.14
CA ARG A 492 1.79 4.98 9.06
C ARG A 492 2.11 4.26 10.37
N PRO A 493 2.76 3.08 10.40
CA PRO A 493 3.24 2.49 11.66
C PRO A 493 4.18 3.40 12.46
N ILE A 494 5.11 4.08 11.78
CA ILE A 494 6.05 5.01 12.41
C ILE A 494 5.32 6.20 13.05
N GLN A 495 4.30 6.73 12.38
CA GLN A 495 3.42 7.76 12.91
C GLN A 495 2.69 7.28 14.18
N CYS A 496 2.15 6.06 14.17
CA CYS A 496 1.48 5.47 15.34
C CYS A 496 2.44 5.38 16.53
N LEU A 497 3.66 4.87 16.32
CA LEU A 497 4.68 4.82 17.36
C LEU A 497 5.05 6.22 17.88
N ASP A 498 5.41 7.16 16.99
CA ASP A 498 5.84 8.52 17.36
C ASP A 498 4.74 9.31 18.10
N ALA A 499 3.49 9.20 17.65
CA ALA A 499 2.39 10.00 18.15
C ALA A 499 1.69 9.37 19.36
N ARG A 500 1.33 8.08 19.28
CA ARG A 500 0.52 7.41 20.32
C ARG A 500 1.37 6.74 21.40
N LEU A 501 2.62 6.38 21.09
CA LEU A 501 3.58 5.81 22.04
C LEU A 501 4.78 6.74 22.24
N SER A 502 4.51 8.05 22.25
CA SER A 502 5.52 9.12 22.25
C SER A 502 6.51 9.04 23.42
N GLU A 503 6.13 8.46 24.57
CA GLU A 503 7.06 8.27 25.69
C GLU A 503 8.30 7.45 25.32
N GLN A 504 8.15 6.50 24.39
CA GLN A 504 9.21 5.61 23.93
C GLN A 504 9.78 6.01 22.57
N TYR A 505 8.94 6.52 21.66
CA TYR A 505 9.30 6.68 20.25
C TYR A 505 9.30 8.14 19.75
N SER A 506 9.14 9.15 20.62
CA SER A 506 9.12 10.57 20.20
C SER A 506 10.40 11.01 19.49
N GLY A 507 10.30 11.36 18.22
CA GLY A 507 11.44 11.72 17.36
C GLY A 507 11.73 10.65 16.30
N LEU A 508 11.11 9.47 16.36
CA LEU A 508 11.30 8.41 15.38
C LEU A 508 10.87 8.86 13.97
N LEU A 509 9.76 9.62 13.88
CA LEU A 509 9.30 10.16 12.60
C LEU A 509 10.35 11.08 11.96
N LYS A 510 11.00 11.92 12.78
CA LYS A 510 12.08 12.81 12.34
C LYS A 510 13.30 12.00 11.89
N ALA A 511 13.68 10.96 12.64
CA ALA A 511 14.81 10.09 12.29
C ALA A 511 14.62 9.36 10.96
N VAL A 512 13.41 8.84 10.68
CA VAL A 512 13.16 8.04 9.46
C VAL A 512 12.79 8.90 8.26
N SER A 513 11.98 9.94 8.46
CA SER A 513 11.38 10.72 7.35
C SER A 513 11.94 12.14 7.22
N GLY A 514 12.77 12.59 8.17
CA GLY A 514 13.34 13.94 8.16
C GLY A 514 12.34 15.06 8.48
N THR A 515 11.14 14.74 8.99
CA THR A 515 10.12 15.73 9.34
C THR A 515 9.82 15.76 10.83
N GLU A 516 9.69 16.96 11.40
CA GLU A 516 9.29 17.17 12.80
C GLU A 516 7.87 16.68 13.11
N GLY A 517 6.99 16.63 12.11
CA GLY A 517 5.60 16.21 12.27
C GLY A 517 4.86 16.13 10.94
N ASN A 518 3.72 15.47 10.96
CA ASN A 518 2.79 15.36 9.83
C ASN A 518 1.34 15.45 10.34
N GLU A 519 0.38 15.21 9.45
CA GLU A 519 -1.04 15.27 9.83
C GLU A 519 -1.39 14.31 10.97
N TYR A 520 -0.81 13.10 11.02
CA TYR A 520 -1.07 12.20 12.14
C TYR A 520 -0.55 12.78 13.46
N SER A 521 0.67 13.34 13.44
CA SER A 521 1.23 14.04 14.60
C SER A 521 0.36 15.23 15.05
N LEU A 522 -0.24 15.96 14.10
CA LEU A 522 -1.14 17.08 14.40
C LEU A 522 -2.28 16.63 15.31
N TRP A 523 -2.96 15.55 14.94
CA TRP A 523 -4.11 15.03 15.68
C TRP A 523 -3.72 14.30 16.97
N TYR A 524 -2.72 13.42 16.92
CA TYR A 524 -2.54 12.40 17.95
C TYR A 524 -1.28 12.55 18.81
N ARG A 525 -0.26 13.30 18.37
CA ARG A 525 0.95 13.47 19.19
C ARG A 525 0.69 14.53 20.27
N PRO A 526 0.92 14.25 21.56
CA PRO A 526 0.76 15.23 22.61
C PRO A 526 1.52 16.52 22.28
N ALA A 527 0.86 17.67 22.37
CA ALA A 527 1.46 18.95 21.96
C ALA A 527 2.68 19.38 22.80
N ASN A 528 2.92 18.74 23.95
CA ASN A 528 4.09 18.89 24.81
C ASN A 528 5.13 17.76 24.69
N ALA A 529 4.96 16.82 23.75
CA ALA A 529 5.91 15.75 23.53
C ALA A 529 7.29 16.30 23.13
N VAL A 530 8.35 15.77 23.75
CA VAL A 530 9.74 16.18 23.47
C VAL A 530 10.29 15.33 22.32
N THR A 531 10.47 15.92 21.15
CA THR A 531 10.90 15.21 19.92
C THR A 531 12.40 15.36 19.60
N ASP A 532 13.12 16.23 20.30
CA ASP A 532 14.57 16.43 20.13
C ASP A 532 15.43 15.37 20.84
N ARG A 533 14.88 14.17 21.06
CA ARG A 533 15.67 13.03 21.49
C ARG A 533 16.51 12.58 20.30
N ASP A 534 17.79 12.29 20.53
CA ASP A 534 18.63 11.56 19.56
C ASP A 534 18.10 10.10 19.45
N ILE A 535 16.98 9.93 18.76
CA ILE A 535 16.45 8.61 18.43
C ILE A 535 17.26 8.10 17.24
N ARG A 536 18.25 7.27 17.55
CA ARG A 536 18.74 6.31 16.59
C ARG A 536 17.61 5.33 16.29
N ILE A 537 17.37 5.06 15.01
CA ILE A 537 16.42 4.01 14.60
C ILE A 537 16.84 2.73 15.35
N PRO A 538 15.96 2.10 16.16
CA PRO A 538 16.33 1.01 17.06
C PRO A 538 16.44 -0.31 16.28
N VAL A 539 17.44 -0.38 15.40
CA VAL A 539 17.76 -1.56 14.62
C VAL A 539 18.98 -2.26 15.20
N GLN A 540 18.95 -3.58 15.18
CA GLN A 540 20.03 -4.45 15.63
C GLN A 540 20.10 -5.67 14.72
N SER A 541 21.19 -6.42 14.84
CA SER A 541 21.32 -7.72 14.20
C SER A 541 20.32 -8.69 14.81
N GLU A 542 19.52 -9.33 13.96
CA GLU A 542 18.35 -10.06 14.39
C GLU A 542 17.93 -11.15 13.39
N TRP A 543 17.38 -12.25 13.89
CA TRP A 543 16.60 -13.21 13.11
C TRP A 543 15.11 -13.00 13.41
N PHE A 544 14.30 -12.81 12.37
CA PHE A 544 12.85 -12.69 12.47
C PHE A 544 12.23 -14.10 12.29
N PRO A 545 11.89 -14.80 13.38
CA PRO A 545 11.58 -16.22 13.32
C PRO A 545 10.26 -16.56 12.63
N GLY A 546 9.29 -15.64 12.62
CA GLY A 546 8.05 -15.80 11.87
C GLY A 546 8.21 -15.43 10.41
N TRP A 547 8.97 -14.37 10.11
CA TRP A 547 9.22 -13.96 8.73
C TRP A 547 10.25 -14.85 8.00
N HIS A 548 11.12 -15.53 8.75
CA HIS A 548 12.28 -16.31 8.27
C HIS A 548 13.32 -15.43 7.54
N VAL A 549 13.53 -14.20 8.01
CA VAL A 549 14.54 -13.29 7.45
C VAL A 549 15.52 -12.92 8.55
N GLY A 550 16.81 -12.89 8.22
CA GLY A 550 17.84 -12.43 9.15
C GLY A 550 18.52 -11.17 8.65
N VAL A 551 18.96 -10.34 9.58
CA VAL A 551 19.77 -9.15 9.31
C VAL A 551 20.98 -9.10 10.23
N LEU A 552 22.17 -8.88 9.67
CA LEU A 552 23.41 -8.57 10.38
C LEU A 552 23.77 -7.10 10.11
N ARG A 553 24.08 -6.31 11.12
CA ARG A 553 24.25 -4.84 11.02
C ARG A 553 25.62 -4.33 11.46
N GLY A 554 26.48 -5.22 11.95
CA GLY A 554 27.82 -4.89 12.42
C GLY A 554 27.83 -4.22 13.80
N PRO A 555 29.03 -4.07 14.40
CA PRO A 555 29.23 -3.78 15.83
C PRO A 555 28.65 -2.47 16.36
N ASP A 556 28.25 -1.54 15.49
CA ASP A 556 27.70 -0.27 15.92
C ASP A 556 26.31 0.04 15.40
N GLY A 557 25.71 -0.72 14.47
CA GLY A 557 24.37 -0.39 13.93
C GLY A 557 24.27 1.05 13.39
N ASP A 558 25.34 1.58 12.77
CA ASP A 558 25.52 2.93 12.19
C ASP A 558 24.46 3.37 11.16
N ASN A 559 23.45 2.53 10.92
CA ASN A 559 22.46 2.65 9.85
C ASN A 559 23.11 2.68 8.47
N GLU A 560 24.37 2.27 8.30
CA GLU A 560 25.06 2.26 7.01
C GLU A 560 25.36 0.85 6.51
N THR A 561 25.52 -0.13 7.42
CA THR A 561 25.80 -1.53 7.09
C THR A 561 24.63 -2.45 7.43
N ALA A 562 24.25 -3.32 6.50
CA ALA A 562 23.29 -4.40 6.74
C ALA A 562 23.44 -5.54 5.72
N LEU A 563 23.56 -6.77 6.19
CA LEU A 563 23.40 -7.97 5.37
C LEU A 563 22.06 -8.62 5.70
N TYR A 564 21.15 -8.65 4.74
CA TYR A 564 19.92 -9.41 4.82
C TYR A 564 20.14 -10.80 4.23
N LEU A 565 19.84 -11.85 5.01
CA LEU A 565 19.69 -13.22 4.53
C LEU A 565 18.20 -13.51 4.38
N ASN A 566 17.73 -13.63 3.14
CA ASN A 566 16.34 -13.92 2.88
C ASN A 566 16.08 -15.42 3.00
N GLY A 567 15.78 -15.89 4.22
CA GLY A 567 15.45 -17.29 4.45
C GLY A 567 14.11 -17.68 3.83
N ASN A 568 13.08 -16.86 4.03
CA ASN A 568 11.73 -16.95 3.46
C ASN A 568 11.00 -18.31 3.59
N GLU A 569 9.73 -18.33 3.19
CA GLU A 569 8.95 -19.56 2.99
C GLU A 569 7.87 -19.42 1.92
N HIS A 570 7.38 -20.55 1.42
CA HIS A 570 6.33 -20.64 0.41
C HIS A 570 5.28 -21.66 0.84
N LEU A 571 4.13 -21.18 1.34
CA LEU A 571 3.01 -22.03 1.77
C LEU A 571 3.39 -23.07 2.83
N TRP A 572 4.38 -22.77 3.66
CA TRP A 572 4.78 -23.55 4.82
C TRP A 572 4.08 -23.06 6.09
N THR A 573 4.10 -21.75 6.37
CA THR A 573 3.47 -21.16 7.57
C THR A 573 2.31 -20.24 7.26
N LYS A 574 2.38 -19.44 6.18
CA LYS A 574 1.30 -18.53 5.76
C LYS A 574 1.03 -18.60 4.26
N ARG A 575 -0.16 -18.15 3.84
CA ARG A 575 -0.46 -17.91 2.42
C ARG A 575 0.14 -16.57 1.99
N THR A 576 0.72 -16.56 0.79
CA THR A 576 1.44 -15.40 0.25
C THR A 576 1.53 -15.50 -1.27
N GLY A 577 1.34 -14.38 -1.97
CA GLY A 577 1.34 -14.31 -3.45
C GLY A 577 2.50 -13.50 -4.07
N HIS A 578 3.19 -12.71 -3.25
CA HIS A 578 4.15 -11.68 -3.69
C HIS A 578 5.61 -11.99 -3.31
N ARG A 579 5.88 -13.20 -2.83
CA ARG A 579 7.24 -13.68 -2.59
C ARG A 579 7.85 -14.27 -3.86
N GLN A 580 9.14 -14.02 -4.04
CA GLN A 580 9.93 -14.52 -5.16
C GLN A 580 10.60 -15.85 -4.78
N VAL A 581 11.09 -16.62 -5.77
CA VAL A 581 11.75 -17.91 -5.52
C VAL A 581 13.23 -17.73 -5.22
N ASP A 582 13.49 -17.15 -4.05
CA ASP A 582 14.77 -16.59 -3.65
C ASP A 582 15.22 -17.01 -2.25
N ILE A 583 14.80 -18.19 -1.79
CA ILE A 583 15.18 -18.73 -0.47
C ILE A 583 16.71 -18.87 -0.38
N LEU A 584 17.27 -18.31 0.69
CA LEU A 584 18.69 -18.10 0.99
C LEU A 584 19.41 -17.08 0.10
N SER A 585 18.70 -16.18 -0.59
CA SER A 585 19.32 -15.02 -1.24
C SER A 585 19.88 -14.02 -0.23
N ILE A 586 20.75 -13.11 -0.70
CA ILE A 586 21.27 -12.01 0.13
C ILE A 586 21.09 -10.65 -0.52
N ILE A 587 20.97 -9.64 0.36
CA ILE A 587 21.08 -8.22 0.04
C ILE A 587 22.14 -7.63 0.98
N PHE A 588 23.11 -6.89 0.46
CA PHE A 588 24.17 -6.30 1.26
C PHE A 588 24.25 -4.79 1.07
N TYR A 589 24.16 -4.08 2.19
CA TYR A 589 24.39 -2.66 2.31
C TYR A 589 25.70 -2.40 3.04
N ALA A 590 26.49 -1.47 2.52
CA ALA A 590 27.63 -0.88 3.21
C ALA A 590 27.74 0.60 2.84
N PHE A 591 28.18 1.44 3.78
CA PHE A 591 28.31 2.89 3.58
C PHE A 591 27.00 3.54 3.08
N GLY A 592 25.85 3.00 3.52
CA GLY A 592 24.53 3.49 3.12
C GLY A 592 24.19 3.28 1.64
N ARG A 593 24.82 2.32 0.96
CA ARG A 593 24.52 1.93 -0.44
C ARG A 593 24.18 0.45 -0.51
N GLU A 594 23.13 0.12 -1.28
CA GLU A 594 22.80 -1.27 -1.63
C GLU A 594 23.81 -1.75 -2.69
N LEU A 595 24.71 -2.65 -2.30
CA LEU A 595 25.77 -3.17 -3.16
C LEU A 595 25.33 -4.48 -3.80
N ALA A 596 25.36 -5.60 -3.07
CA ALA A 596 24.73 -6.84 -3.52
C ALA A 596 23.22 -6.64 -3.47
N SER A 597 22.58 -6.49 -4.62
CA SER A 597 21.20 -6.05 -4.70
C SER A 597 20.27 -7.16 -5.13
N ASP A 598 19.02 -7.09 -4.67
CA ASP A 598 17.93 -7.85 -5.29
C ASP A 598 17.32 -7.05 -6.45
N ARG A 599 16.48 -7.66 -7.28
CA ARG A 599 15.77 -6.95 -8.35
C ARG A 599 14.51 -6.24 -7.84
N GLY A 600 13.76 -6.87 -6.93
CA GLY A 600 12.51 -6.31 -6.41
C GLY A 600 11.34 -6.41 -7.40
N TYR A 601 10.44 -5.42 -7.38
CA TYR A 601 9.20 -5.44 -8.17
C TYR A 601 9.29 -4.70 -9.51
N PHE A 602 8.98 -5.39 -10.62
CA PHE A 602 8.99 -4.83 -11.99
C PHE A 602 7.74 -3.99 -12.33
N SER A 603 7.00 -3.53 -11.33
CA SER A 603 5.84 -2.63 -11.46
C SER A 603 4.56 -3.18 -12.13
N GLY A 604 4.38 -4.51 -12.20
CA GLY A 604 3.10 -5.14 -12.52
C GLY A 604 3.17 -6.30 -13.53
N SER A 605 2.27 -7.28 -13.41
CA SER A 605 2.26 -8.51 -14.21
C SER A 605 1.97 -8.32 -15.71
N ALA A 606 1.38 -7.19 -16.11
CA ALA A 606 1.02 -6.90 -17.50
C ALA A 606 2.07 -6.08 -18.27
N GLN A 607 3.12 -5.61 -17.59
CA GLN A 607 4.15 -4.76 -18.19
C GLN A 607 5.24 -5.61 -18.86
N VAL A 608 5.71 -5.17 -20.03
CA VAL A 608 6.74 -5.85 -20.82
C VAL A 608 7.92 -4.92 -21.10
N THR A 609 9.10 -5.50 -21.26
CA THR A 609 10.32 -4.82 -21.72
C THR A 609 10.19 -4.41 -23.20
N PRO A 610 11.08 -3.55 -23.74
CA PRO A 610 10.98 -3.06 -25.13
C PRO A 610 11.00 -4.17 -26.19
N ASP A 611 11.62 -5.30 -25.86
CA ASP A 611 11.69 -6.51 -26.69
C ASP A 611 10.54 -7.50 -26.42
N GLY A 612 9.51 -7.10 -25.64
CA GLY A 612 8.27 -7.84 -25.45
C GLY A 612 8.31 -8.93 -24.39
N ARG A 613 9.39 -9.06 -23.60
CA ARG A 613 9.47 -10.02 -22.49
C ARG A 613 8.74 -9.49 -21.24
N PRO A 614 8.08 -10.34 -20.45
CA PRO A 614 7.55 -9.92 -19.16
C PRO A 614 8.71 -9.71 -18.18
N GLY A 615 9.03 -8.47 -17.84
CA GLY A 615 10.13 -8.19 -16.91
C GLY A 615 9.87 -8.73 -15.50
N GLN A 616 8.60 -8.86 -15.10
CA GLN A 616 8.25 -9.54 -13.86
C GLN A 616 8.77 -10.98 -13.85
N ALA A 617 8.77 -11.69 -14.99
CA ALA A 617 9.28 -13.07 -15.04
C ALA A 617 10.80 -13.17 -14.80
N TRP A 618 11.56 -12.10 -15.03
CA TRP A 618 12.97 -12.05 -14.65
C TRP A 618 13.13 -11.91 -13.15
N VAL A 619 12.52 -10.88 -12.57
CA VAL A 619 12.67 -10.57 -11.13
C VAL A 619 12.06 -11.66 -10.24
N ASP A 620 11.05 -12.37 -10.75
CA ASP A 620 10.44 -13.53 -10.09
C ASP A 620 11.31 -14.80 -10.13
N SER A 621 12.36 -14.82 -10.95
CA SER A 621 13.14 -16.01 -11.22
C SER A 621 14.32 -16.13 -10.26
N THR A 622 14.55 -17.33 -9.75
CA THR A 622 15.72 -17.71 -8.95
C THR A 622 17.05 -17.23 -9.56
N LEU A 623 17.12 -17.15 -10.90
CA LEU A 623 18.28 -16.70 -11.67
C LEU A 623 18.68 -15.24 -11.42
N SER A 624 17.75 -14.41 -10.96
CA SER A 624 17.97 -12.98 -10.78
C SER A 624 18.55 -12.61 -9.40
N HIS A 625 18.63 -13.57 -8.49
CA HIS A 625 19.01 -13.39 -7.09
C HIS A 625 20.44 -13.86 -6.78
N ASN A 626 20.96 -13.40 -5.64
CA ASN A 626 22.30 -13.75 -5.13
C ASN A 626 22.27 -15.06 -4.35
N LEU A 627 22.23 -16.22 -5.02
CA LEU A 627 22.13 -17.56 -4.42
C LEU A 627 22.74 -18.65 -5.33
N VAL A 628 22.71 -19.92 -4.93
CA VAL A 628 23.11 -21.05 -5.79
C VAL A 628 21.91 -21.63 -6.54
N VAL A 629 21.98 -21.67 -7.87
CA VAL A 629 21.01 -22.35 -8.74
C VAL A 629 21.46 -23.80 -8.96
N VAL A 630 20.51 -24.75 -8.91
CA VAL A 630 20.79 -26.18 -9.12
C VAL A 630 20.11 -26.67 -10.40
N ASP A 631 20.86 -27.39 -11.24
CA ASP A 631 20.38 -28.05 -12.46
C ASP A 631 19.68 -27.13 -13.48
N ASN A 632 19.99 -25.83 -13.47
CA ASN A 632 19.27 -24.81 -14.25
C ASN A 632 17.76 -24.70 -13.89
N GLU A 633 17.36 -25.15 -12.71
CA GLU A 633 15.97 -25.12 -12.25
C GLU A 633 15.70 -23.92 -11.33
N VAL A 634 14.46 -23.42 -11.37
CA VAL A 634 13.94 -22.47 -10.38
C VAL A 634 13.57 -23.20 -9.10
N GLN A 635 13.73 -22.56 -7.95
CA GLN A 635 13.29 -23.15 -6.68
C GLN A 635 11.78 -23.42 -6.68
N ARG A 636 11.34 -24.37 -5.85
CA ARG A 636 9.91 -24.67 -5.69
C ARG A 636 9.13 -23.49 -5.13
N ARG A 637 8.00 -23.17 -5.78
CA ARG A 637 7.03 -22.13 -5.38
C ARG A 637 6.00 -22.55 -4.33
N ARG A 638 6.01 -23.82 -3.90
CA ARG A 638 4.99 -24.36 -2.97
C ARG A 638 5.61 -25.37 -2.02
N VAL A 639 5.28 -25.22 -0.73
CA VAL A 639 5.72 -26.04 0.39
C VAL A 639 7.25 -26.12 0.46
N ALA A 640 7.88 -24.97 0.64
CA ALA A 640 9.34 -24.84 0.79
C ALA A 640 9.65 -23.70 1.77
N GLY A 641 10.86 -23.65 2.31
CA GLY A 641 11.33 -22.52 3.12
C GLY A 641 12.63 -22.84 3.83
N SER A 642 12.98 -22.05 4.83
CA SER A 642 14.23 -22.21 5.57
C SER A 642 14.06 -22.38 7.08
N ASN A 643 15.06 -22.96 7.73
CA ASN A 643 15.24 -23.02 9.17
C ASN A 643 16.55 -22.33 9.57
N LEU A 644 16.52 -21.59 10.68
CA LEU A 644 17.73 -21.07 11.30
C LEU A 644 18.54 -22.22 11.92
N GLU A 645 19.83 -22.25 11.62
CA GLU A 645 20.78 -23.25 12.16
C GLU A 645 21.72 -22.62 13.18
N LEU A 646 22.16 -21.38 12.93
CA LEU A 646 23.06 -20.62 13.79
C LEU A 646 22.73 -19.15 13.70
N PHE A 647 22.65 -18.49 14.84
CA PHE A 647 22.67 -17.03 14.93
C PHE A 647 23.58 -16.64 16.10
N GLY A 648 24.50 -15.72 15.86
CA GLY A 648 25.44 -15.27 16.89
C GLY A 648 25.93 -13.86 16.62
N VAL A 649 26.02 -13.06 17.66
CA VAL A 649 26.51 -11.68 17.62
C VAL A 649 27.61 -11.54 18.65
N THR A 650 28.82 -11.17 18.21
CA THR A 650 29.94 -10.76 19.07
C THR A 650 30.40 -9.36 18.64
N PRO A 651 31.23 -8.66 19.45
CA PRO A 651 31.79 -7.37 19.06
C PRO A 651 32.60 -7.40 17.76
N GLU A 652 33.17 -8.54 17.39
CA GLU A 652 34.05 -8.68 16.22
C GLU A 652 33.35 -9.30 15.00
N VAL A 653 32.42 -10.23 15.23
CA VAL A 653 31.78 -11.01 14.17
C VAL A 653 30.31 -11.25 14.51
N GLU A 654 29.47 -11.08 13.50
CA GLU A 654 28.08 -11.52 13.52
C GLU A 654 27.90 -12.63 12.50
N VAL A 655 27.16 -13.67 12.84
CA VAL A 655 26.99 -14.85 11.98
C VAL A 655 25.53 -15.27 11.93
N ILE A 656 25.11 -15.65 10.72
CA ILE A 656 23.83 -16.30 10.48
C ILE A 656 24.03 -17.51 9.57
N GLU A 657 23.44 -18.64 9.93
CA GLU A 657 23.32 -19.83 9.09
C GLU A 657 21.86 -20.26 8.99
N ALA A 658 21.42 -20.58 7.78
CA ALA A 658 20.12 -21.18 7.54
C ALA A 658 20.20 -22.33 6.52
N SER A 659 19.37 -23.37 6.73
CA SER A 659 19.15 -24.45 5.76
C SER A 659 17.82 -24.27 5.08
N ALA A 660 17.76 -24.49 3.76
CA ALA A 660 16.52 -24.55 3.03
C ALA A 660 16.01 -25.99 2.89
N HIS A 661 14.70 -26.14 2.94
CA HIS A 661 14.00 -27.41 2.81
C HIS A 661 13.09 -27.38 1.57
N ASN A 662 13.17 -28.46 0.78
CA ASN A 662 12.33 -28.68 -0.39
C ASN A 662 12.41 -27.59 -1.48
N VAL A 663 13.42 -26.71 -1.45
CA VAL A 663 13.66 -25.73 -2.52
C VAL A 663 14.12 -26.39 -3.81
N TYR A 664 15.00 -27.40 -3.68
CA TYR A 664 15.50 -28.28 -4.73
C TYR A 664 15.38 -29.73 -4.26
N PRO A 665 14.38 -30.50 -4.73
CA PRO A 665 14.14 -31.88 -4.27
C PRO A 665 15.28 -32.86 -4.54
N GLN A 666 16.10 -32.55 -5.54
CA GLN A 666 17.30 -33.29 -5.89
C GLN A 666 18.48 -33.03 -4.93
N CYS A 667 18.35 -32.05 -4.03
CA CYS A 667 19.35 -31.72 -3.02
C CYS A 667 18.94 -32.24 -1.65
N ASP A 668 19.83 -32.95 -0.98
CA ASP A 668 19.72 -33.30 0.44
C ASP A 668 20.38 -32.25 1.35
N GLN A 669 21.21 -31.35 0.77
CA GLN A 669 21.73 -30.17 1.46
C GLN A 669 21.63 -28.93 0.58
N TYR A 670 21.06 -27.86 1.14
CA TYR A 670 21.07 -26.51 0.58
C TYR A 670 21.12 -25.52 1.75
N ARG A 671 22.31 -25.03 2.10
CA ARG A 671 22.57 -24.30 3.34
C ARG A 671 23.53 -23.14 3.11
N ARG A 672 23.29 -22.00 3.75
CA ARG A 672 24.15 -20.82 3.64
C ARG A 672 24.54 -20.28 5.01
N THR A 673 25.83 -19.99 5.18
CA THR A 673 26.39 -19.27 6.33
C THR A 673 26.94 -17.94 5.86
N CYS A 674 26.53 -16.85 6.47
CA CYS A 674 27.14 -15.53 6.28
C CYS A 674 27.69 -15.02 7.60
N ALA A 675 28.96 -14.60 7.60
CA ALA A 675 29.59 -13.95 8.74
C ALA A 675 30.00 -12.52 8.37
N LEU A 676 29.39 -11.52 9.00
CA LEU A 676 29.72 -10.11 8.87
C LEU A 676 30.81 -9.74 9.87
N ALA A 677 31.87 -9.11 9.39
CA ALA A 677 32.95 -8.58 10.21
C ALA A 677 33.40 -7.22 9.68
N THR A 678 34.11 -6.46 10.52
CA THR A 678 34.68 -5.17 10.15
C THR A 678 36.21 -5.24 10.20
N SER A 679 36.86 -4.79 9.14
CA SER A 679 38.33 -4.72 9.11
C SER A 679 38.85 -3.70 10.15
N PRO A 680 40.13 -3.76 10.54
CA PRO A 680 40.73 -2.75 11.42
C PRO A 680 40.64 -1.32 10.86
N GLU A 681 40.47 -1.16 9.55
CA GLU A 681 40.30 0.12 8.86
C GLU A 681 38.84 0.60 8.81
N GLY A 682 37.90 -0.16 9.41
CA GLY A 682 36.48 0.16 9.43
C GLY A 682 35.70 -0.31 8.19
N THR A 683 36.30 -1.15 7.33
CA THR A 683 35.62 -1.65 6.12
C THR A 683 34.81 -2.92 6.46
N PRO A 684 33.48 -2.93 6.26
CA PRO A 684 32.68 -4.12 6.48
C PRO A 684 32.93 -5.14 5.36
N TYR A 685 32.98 -6.42 5.71
CA TYR A 685 33.06 -7.53 4.76
C TYR A 685 32.28 -8.75 5.24
N VAL A 686 31.83 -9.57 4.30
CA VAL A 686 31.07 -10.78 4.57
C VAL A 686 31.85 -12.00 4.09
N VAL A 687 31.97 -13.00 4.95
CA VAL A 687 32.42 -14.34 4.57
C VAL A 687 31.19 -15.21 4.31
N ASP A 688 31.03 -15.68 3.07
CA ASP A 688 29.86 -16.43 2.59
C ASP A 688 30.24 -17.89 2.29
N PHE A 689 29.59 -18.83 2.98
CA PHE A 689 29.71 -20.27 2.72
C PHE A 689 28.36 -20.82 2.25
N PHE A 690 28.28 -21.21 0.97
CA PHE A 690 27.11 -21.89 0.43
C PHE A 690 27.42 -23.39 0.25
N ARG A 691 26.74 -24.25 1.01
CA ARG A 691 26.91 -25.71 0.98
C ARG A 691 25.74 -26.35 0.25
N VAL A 692 26.03 -27.05 -0.84
CA VAL A 692 25.04 -27.78 -1.65
C VAL A 692 25.52 -29.21 -1.89
N HIS A 693 24.63 -30.18 -1.69
CA HIS A 693 24.84 -31.58 -2.02
C HIS A 693 23.58 -32.14 -2.70
N GLY A 694 23.78 -32.97 -3.73
CA GLY A 694 22.75 -33.38 -4.69
C GLY A 694 22.68 -32.46 -5.92
N GLY A 695 21.94 -32.87 -6.96
CA GLY A 695 22.00 -32.25 -8.30
C GLY A 695 23.29 -32.55 -9.07
N SER A 696 23.37 -32.12 -10.33
CA SER A 696 24.51 -32.32 -11.24
C SER A 696 25.13 -31.02 -11.74
N LEU A 697 24.49 -29.87 -11.54
CA LEU A 697 25.05 -28.57 -11.88
C LEU A 697 24.73 -27.58 -10.75
N HIS A 698 25.75 -26.91 -10.21
CA HIS A 698 25.61 -25.84 -9.23
C HIS A 698 26.15 -24.55 -9.81
N GLN A 699 25.37 -23.47 -9.74
CA GLN A 699 25.75 -22.17 -10.27
C GLN A 699 25.55 -21.11 -9.19
N TYR A 700 26.64 -20.69 -8.53
CA TYR A 700 26.59 -19.55 -7.61
C TYR A 700 26.44 -18.27 -8.41
N SER A 701 25.29 -17.63 -8.25
CA SER A 701 24.94 -16.36 -8.87
C SER A 701 25.25 -15.21 -7.94
N PHE A 702 25.97 -14.21 -8.45
CA PHE A 702 26.24 -12.98 -7.72
C PHE A 702 26.14 -11.78 -8.65
N ASN A 703 25.43 -10.76 -8.19
CA ASN A 703 25.29 -9.49 -8.86
C ASN A 703 25.43 -8.34 -7.85
N CYS A 704 25.86 -7.19 -8.37
CA CYS A 704 26.07 -5.98 -7.60
C CYS A 704 25.56 -4.79 -8.42
N ASN A 705 24.98 -3.80 -7.74
CA ASN A 705 24.69 -2.52 -8.38
C ASN A 705 25.99 -1.86 -8.88
N GLY A 706 25.87 -1.01 -9.89
CA GLY A 706 27.00 -0.30 -10.49
C GLY A 706 27.65 -1.05 -11.65
N THR A 707 28.92 -0.75 -11.90
CA THR A 707 29.67 -1.27 -13.06
C THR A 707 30.91 -2.00 -12.58
N MET A 708 31.19 -3.16 -13.18
CA MET A 708 32.44 -3.87 -12.93
C MET A 708 33.63 -3.09 -13.50
N VAL A 709 34.57 -2.70 -12.63
CA VAL A 709 35.71 -1.85 -12.96
C VAL A 709 37.04 -2.60 -12.99
N ALA A 710 37.13 -3.76 -12.35
CA ALA A 710 38.34 -4.58 -12.36
C ALA A 710 38.06 -6.06 -12.12
N THR A 711 38.93 -6.88 -12.70
CA THR A 711 39.14 -8.27 -12.29
C THR A 711 40.58 -8.40 -11.77
N ARG A 712 40.79 -9.25 -10.77
CA ARG A 712 42.11 -9.58 -10.23
C ARG A 712 42.34 -11.09 -10.21
N PRO A 713 43.51 -11.57 -10.67
CA PRO A 713 44.61 -10.81 -11.29
C PRO A 713 44.20 -10.10 -12.61
N HIS A 714 44.94 -9.08 -13.05
CA HIS A 714 44.53 -8.25 -14.20
C HIS A 714 44.67 -8.97 -15.56
N ASP A 715 45.52 -10.00 -15.64
CA ASP A 715 45.84 -10.73 -16.87
C ASP A 715 45.09 -12.08 -16.95
N LEU A 716 43.78 -12.07 -16.68
CA LEU A 716 42.97 -13.29 -16.77
C LEU A 716 42.72 -13.67 -18.24
N ALA A 717 42.88 -14.95 -18.55
CA ALA A 717 42.45 -15.51 -19.83
C ALA A 717 40.91 -15.61 -19.84
N ILE A 718 40.28 -14.56 -20.37
CA ILE A 718 38.83 -14.46 -20.52
C ILE A 718 38.46 -14.88 -21.94
N GLU A 719 37.67 -15.95 -22.07
CA GLU A 719 37.26 -16.48 -23.37
C GLU A 719 35.75 -16.34 -23.56
N GLU A 720 35.30 -16.12 -24.81
CA GLU A 720 33.88 -16.21 -25.13
C GLU A 720 33.35 -17.61 -24.80
N THR A 721 32.13 -17.68 -24.27
CA THR A 721 31.53 -18.96 -23.90
C THR A 721 30.05 -19.01 -24.25
N THR A 722 29.40 -20.12 -23.93
CA THR A 722 27.95 -20.26 -24.01
C THR A 722 27.36 -20.50 -22.63
N LEU A 723 26.16 -19.95 -22.43
CA LEU A 723 25.33 -20.22 -21.27
C LEU A 723 24.50 -21.49 -21.50
N SER A 724 24.18 -22.20 -20.44
CA SER A 724 23.22 -23.31 -20.49
C SER A 724 21.82 -22.87 -20.06
N GLY A 725 20.79 -23.56 -20.54
CA GLY A 725 19.45 -23.48 -19.97
C GLY A 725 18.80 -22.09 -20.02
N PRO A 726 18.04 -21.70 -18.99
CA PRO A 726 17.24 -20.48 -18.97
C PRO A 726 18.07 -19.19 -18.85
N TRP A 727 19.37 -19.29 -18.55
CA TRP A 727 20.28 -18.14 -18.50
C TRP A 727 20.36 -17.40 -19.84
N VAL A 728 20.32 -18.12 -20.97
CA VAL A 728 20.38 -17.55 -22.34
C VAL A 728 19.21 -16.59 -22.59
N GLN A 729 18.10 -16.76 -21.88
CA GLN A 729 16.96 -15.86 -22.04
C GLN A 729 17.24 -14.46 -21.50
N TRP A 730 18.13 -14.30 -20.52
CA TRP A 730 18.27 -13.06 -19.75
C TRP A 730 19.67 -12.46 -19.77
N LEU A 731 20.69 -13.29 -19.94
CA LEU A 731 22.09 -12.87 -19.88
C LEU A 731 22.72 -12.82 -21.27
N ASP A 732 23.41 -11.72 -21.54
CA ASP A 732 24.13 -11.46 -22.78
C ASP A 732 25.65 -11.49 -22.58
N ARG A 733 26.39 -11.60 -23.69
CA ARG A 733 27.87 -11.53 -23.74
C ARG A 733 28.61 -12.38 -22.69
N PRO A 734 28.29 -13.68 -22.57
CA PRO A 734 28.93 -14.55 -21.59
C PRO A 734 30.40 -14.79 -21.92
N ARG A 735 31.24 -14.67 -20.89
CA ARG A 735 32.69 -14.89 -20.96
C ARG A 735 33.13 -15.76 -19.80
N ALA A 736 33.94 -16.80 -20.06
CA ALA A 736 34.38 -17.74 -19.05
C ALA A 736 35.85 -17.52 -18.64
N ILE A 737 36.13 -17.88 -17.40
CA ILE A 737 37.46 -17.92 -16.78
C ILE A 737 37.57 -19.24 -16.03
N VAL A 738 38.66 -19.97 -16.21
CA VAL A 738 39.00 -21.12 -15.35
C VAL A 738 39.70 -20.60 -14.10
N PRO A 739 39.14 -20.80 -12.88
CA PRO A 739 39.69 -20.19 -11.67
C PRO A 739 40.86 -21.00 -11.09
N ASP A 740 42.05 -20.98 -11.70
CA ASP A 740 43.20 -21.73 -11.16
C ASP A 740 43.73 -21.19 -9.83
N MET A 741 43.29 -19.98 -9.44
CA MET A 741 43.57 -19.31 -8.18
C MET A 741 42.35 -18.49 -7.76
N PRO A 742 42.27 -18.02 -6.49
CA PRO A 742 41.21 -17.12 -6.08
C PRO A 742 41.13 -15.88 -6.99
N LEU A 743 39.91 -15.52 -7.37
CA LEU A 743 39.62 -14.39 -8.26
C LEU A 743 38.95 -13.27 -7.47
N THR A 744 39.18 -12.02 -7.87
CA THR A 744 38.41 -10.88 -7.35
C THR A 744 37.72 -10.14 -8.48
N PHE A 745 36.45 -9.82 -8.29
CA PHE A 745 35.66 -8.98 -9.18
C PHE A 745 35.27 -7.71 -8.42
N ALA A 746 35.55 -6.54 -8.99
CA ALA A 746 35.31 -5.26 -8.35
C ALA A 746 34.26 -4.47 -9.10
N TRP A 747 33.21 -4.02 -8.42
CA TRP A 747 32.20 -3.09 -8.93
C TRP A 747 32.37 -1.72 -8.28
N SER A 748 31.99 -0.68 -9.01
CA SER A 748 31.85 0.67 -8.46
C SER A 748 30.41 1.17 -8.59
N HIS A 749 29.83 1.62 -7.48
CA HIS A 749 28.49 2.14 -7.39
C HIS A 749 28.45 3.36 -6.46
N ASP A 750 28.06 4.52 -7.00
CA ASP A 750 27.86 5.77 -6.25
C ASP A 750 29.03 6.14 -5.33
N GLY A 751 30.26 5.90 -5.80
CA GLY A 751 31.50 6.21 -5.06
C GLY A 751 31.93 5.13 -4.05
N VAL A 752 31.20 4.01 -3.95
CA VAL A 752 31.54 2.85 -3.13
C VAL A 752 31.98 1.71 -4.02
N ASN A 753 33.05 1.01 -3.65
CA ASN A 753 33.50 -0.18 -4.36
C ASN A 753 33.10 -1.45 -3.60
N MET A 754 32.61 -2.45 -4.34
CA MET A 754 32.36 -3.79 -3.81
C MET A 754 33.31 -4.78 -4.47
N ASP A 755 34.05 -5.52 -3.66
CA ASP A 755 34.88 -6.63 -4.11
C ASP A 755 34.21 -7.98 -3.77
N LEU A 756 33.98 -8.83 -4.77
CA LEU A 756 33.70 -10.25 -4.58
C LEU A 756 35.00 -11.03 -4.74
N MET A 757 35.52 -11.59 -3.64
CA MET A 757 36.65 -12.52 -3.69
C MET A 757 36.15 -13.97 -3.70
N LEU A 758 36.22 -14.62 -4.86
CA LEU A 758 35.90 -16.03 -5.00
C LEU A 758 37.11 -16.88 -4.59
N LEU A 759 37.01 -17.57 -3.45
CA LEU A 759 38.08 -18.42 -2.92
C LEU A 759 38.17 -19.80 -3.60
N ASN A 760 37.10 -20.24 -4.26
CA ASN A 760 37.08 -21.47 -5.03
C ASN A 760 38.11 -21.45 -6.17
N ARG A 761 38.65 -22.63 -6.44
CA ARG A 761 39.60 -22.86 -7.54
C ARG A 761 39.07 -23.92 -8.50
N SER A 762 39.83 -24.23 -9.55
CA SER A 762 39.51 -25.24 -10.57
C SER A 762 39.32 -26.66 -10.03
N ASP A 763 39.64 -26.90 -8.76
CA ASP A 763 39.35 -28.14 -8.04
C ASP A 763 37.92 -28.22 -7.46
N THR A 764 37.21 -27.09 -7.40
CA THR A 764 35.87 -26.98 -6.78
C THR A 764 34.84 -26.27 -7.66
N VAL A 765 35.29 -25.48 -8.63
CA VAL A 765 34.47 -24.75 -9.62
C VAL A 765 35.14 -24.92 -10.99
N ASP A 766 34.42 -25.44 -11.98
CA ASP A 766 34.97 -25.71 -13.32
C ASP A 766 35.27 -24.42 -14.08
N ARG A 767 34.39 -23.42 -13.95
CA ARG A 767 34.52 -22.11 -14.59
C ARG A 767 33.72 -21.03 -13.88
N VAL A 768 34.17 -19.79 -14.04
CA VAL A 768 33.44 -18.58 -13.64
C VAL A 768 33.02 -17.85 -14.90
N ILE A 769 31.74 -17.53 -15.03
CA ILE A 769 31.18 -16.81 -16.17
C ILE A 769 30.87 -15.37 -15.74
N ILE A 770 31.29 -14.40 -16.54
CA ILE A 770 30.88 -13.00 -16.47
C ILE A 770 29.90 -12.75 -17.62
N ALA A 771 28.68 -12.32 -17.31
CA ALA A 771 27.67 -12.00 -18.31
C ALA A 771 26.94 -10.69 -17.99
N ASP A 772 26.38 -10.07 -19.02
CA ASP A 772 25.63 -8.83 -18.92
C ASP A 772 24.17 -9.18 -18.60
N ALA A 773 23.70 -8.86 -17.40
CA ALA A 773 22.32 -9.05 -16.96
C ALA A 773 21.49 -7.77 -17.12
N PRO A 774 20.14 -7.85 -17.16
CA PRO A 774 19.31 -6.66 -17.20
C PRO A 774 19.56 -5.77 -15.98
N GLY A 775 19.94 -4.50 -16.22
CA GLY A 775 20.22 -3.54 -15.14
C GLY A 775 19.03 -2.71 -14.69
N TRP A 776 17.87 -2.89 -15.32
CA TRP A 776 16.60 -2.30 -14.90
C TRP A 776 15.99 -3.08 -13.73
N ARG A 777 15.25 -2.37 -12.88
CA ARG A 777 14.45 -2.94 -11.78
C ARG A 777 12.97 -2.59 -11.89
N THR A 778 12.62 -1.62 -12.74
CA THR A 778 11.23 -1.19 -13.02
C THR A 778 10.95 -1.15 -14.51
N HIS A 779 9.67 -1.14 -14.88
CA HIS A 779 9.27 -0.96 -16.27
C HIS A 779 9.75 0.38 -16.85
N GLN A 780 9.68 1.48 -16.07
CA GLN A 780 10.15 2.78 -16.57
C GLN A 780 11.64 2.76 -16.92
N GLU A 781 12.46 2.06 -16.13
CA GLU A 781 13.89 1.91 -16.41
C GLU A 781 14.16 1.02 -17.62
N ALA A 782 13.38 -0.04 -17.80
CA ALA A 782 13.47 -0.88 -18.99
C ALA A 782 13.13 -0.07 -20.25
N MET A 783 12.10 0.78 -20.20
CA MET A 783 11.75 1.68 -21.30
C MET A 783 12.82 2.76 -21.56
N ALA A 784 13.50 3.21 -20.52
CA ALA A 784 14.58 4.18 -20.63
C ALA A 784 15.89 3.58 -21.18
N GLY A 785 15.99 2.26 -21.30
CA GLY A 785 17.19 1.58 -21.80
C GLY A 785 18.35 1.62 -20.82
N ARG A 786 18.10 1.30 -19.55
CA ARG A 786 19.14 1.25 -18.50
C ARG A 786 20.27 0.27 -18.88
N ASP A 787 21.51 0.68 -18.63
CA ASP A 787 22.69 -0.13 -18.91
C ASP A 787 22.66 -1.46 -18.14
N PRO A 788 23.16 -2.56 -18.74
CA PRO A 788 23.24 -3.85 -18.07
C PRO A 788 24.22 -3.84 -16.89
N ILE A 789 23.97 -4.71 -15.93
CA ILE A 789 24.89 -4.98 -14.81
C ILE A 789 25.66 -6.27 -15.05
N GLN A 790 26.93 -6.32 -14.67
CA GLN A 790 27.72 -7.55 -14.82
C GLN A 790 27.39 -8.53 -13.68
N GLN A 791 26.94 -9.73 -14.03
CA GLN A 791 26.62 -10.85 -13.14
C GLN A 791 27.69 -11.93 -13.25
N ILE A 792 28.06 -12.51 -12.10
CA ILE A 792 28.99 -13.63 -11.97
C ILE A 792 28.21 -14.93 -11.78
N LEU A 793 28.58 -15.98 -12.51
CA LEU A 793 28.14 -17.36 -12.30
C LEU A 793 29.36 -18.25 -12.08
N ALA A 794 29.57 -18.76 -10.87
CA ALA A 794 30.58 -19.80 -10.62
C ALA A 794 29.93 -21.19 -10.78
N GLU A 795 30.31 -21.93 -11.83
CA GLU A 795 29.71 -23.21 -12.20
C GLU A 795 30.55 -24.41 -11.71
N LYS A 796 29.85 -25.40 -11.13
CA LYS A 796 30.38 -26.72 -10.81
C LYS A 796 29.47 -27.80 -11.42
N ARG A 797 30.03 -28.76 -12.15
CA ARG A 797 29.35 -29.85 -12.86
C ARG A 797 29.62 -31.23 -12.26
#